data_AF-A0A2D4STU0-F1
#
_entry.id   AF-A0A2D4STU0-F1
#
_cell.length_a   1.000
_cell.length_b   1.000
_cell.length_c   1.000
_cell.angle_alpha   90.00
_cell.angle_beta   90.00
_cell.angle_gamma   90.00
#
_symmetry.space_group_name_H-M   'P 1'
#
loop_
_entity.id
_entity.type
_entity.pdbx_description
1 polymer ?
#
loop_
_entity_poly.entity_id
_entity_poly.type
_entity_poly.pdbx_seq_one_letter_code
_entity_poly.pdbx_strand_id
1 'polypeptide(L)'
;MSLLVLMMSMCGCDKMFVFLFLLACSGHGSKDADPQNDIDADQDGFLASEDCDDSNAGVNPAATERCDGIDNNCNQEIDEGVATTYYLDGDQDGFGDLAVEVTSCEGLSGYVTNGNDCNDSNATAYPGAEEFCDEIDNDCDDEIDEDLVVGLFRDVDEDGFGDPATPLTDCTQAADGYVYNSQDCDDNNAEVYIGAIEVCDEIDNDCDGDIDELSQVNRLWYADEDQDGFGNPDVALAACEQPEGYIDNAYDCDDADGLQHPNGTEICNQEDDNCDGIIDIDAVDPLDYFQDLDNDGYGTVLVKITQCDQPVGYVLDATDCDDGNSYIHPNAEELCNELDDDCDSTIDENALGSTAYYDDLDGDGYGSGAATNSCTELVGSFSLNNLDCDDGDATQNPQGIEVCNGEDDNCNGASDDNANDASIWYADTDGDTYGDPLSWDLGCTVPSGYVADGTDCNDLDGAIHPAAAEICNQIDDDCNFQIDNGVPTSIWYLDSDGDGYGDITNVMQRCYQPAGRVANNEDCNDAEPNISPAADELCADTVDNNCDGTINEPNTAIDAFAGYLDTDGDGFAGGVLQYDCDDIFVLSDQETSSPDFDCNDEDIEVNPDAVEICDAVDNDCDGNADSSSVCPCTSTDCPTCDFETYNGSNYLFCTSDSAWDFAKGGCISHPGYALVTIDDQAEHDWLVTIMDTYNYNYSDSFAVSTSGVDSDGDGFYSGDDCDDTDDTIYPGAPEIPRDGVHQDCDDTYWWTGLNDKVQEGMWDWHGTYTQFFNWGIGYPTTNTDSNCVSLHLSPTGIWEWIDGDCYTPHAFICEGEL
;
A
#
# COMPACT_ATOMS: atom_id res chain seq x y z
N MET A 1 36.09 -37.67 -0.11
CA MET A 1 36.80 -38.82 -0.71
C MET A 1 38.29 -38.52 -0.60
N SER A 2 39.02 -39.30 0.21
CA SER A 2 40.49 -39.27 0.51
C SER A 2 41.00 -38.09 1.35
N LEU A 3 41.85 -38.19 2.38
CA LEU A 3 42.47 -39.26 3.20
C LEU A 3 43.25 -38.49 4.33
N LEU A 4 42.89 -38.55 5.62
CA LEU A 4 43.44 -39.39 6.72
C LEU A 4 44.95 -39.24 7.11
N VAL A 5 45.20 -39.03 8.42
CA VAL A 5 46.38 -39.35 9.31
C VAL A 5 47.65 -38.46 9.17
N LEU A 6 48.31 -37.93 10.20
CA LEU A 6 48.97 -38.55 11.39
C LEU A 6 49.43 -37.45 12.41
N MET A 7 48.94 -37.43 13.65
CA MET A 7 49.58 -37.87 14.93
C MET A 7 50.77 -37.05 15.49
N MET A 8 50.59 -36.61 16.77
CA MET A 8 51.53 -36.67 17.93
C MET A 8 52.85 -35.87 17.84
N SER A 9 53.51 -35.38 18.91
CA SER A 9 53.36 -35.37 20.37
C SER A 9 54.59 -34.62 20.92
N MET A 10 54.39 -33.82 21.98
CA MET A 10 55.30 -33.52 23.10
C MET A 10 56.83 -33.37 22.90
N CYS A 11 57.30 -32.17 23.30
CA CYS A 11 58.33 -31.85 24.29
C CYS A 11 59.76 -32.41 24.16
N GLY A 12 60.75 -31.50 24.12
CA GLY A 12 62.10 -31.76 24.66
C GLY A 12 63.28 -30.94 24.08
N CYS A 13 63.79 -30.01 24.89
CA CYS A 13 65.19 -29.61 25.09
C CYS A 13 66.11 -29.11 23.95
N ASP A 14 66.61 -27.87 24.15
CA ASP A 14 68.02 -27.48 24.36
C ASP A 14 69.05 -27.58 23.19
N LYS A 15 69.67 -26.41 22.91
CA LYS A 15 71.05 -26.14 22.39
C LYS A 15 71.39 -25.98 20.89
N MET A 16 72.15 -24.88 20.67
CA MET A 16 73.40 -24.73 19.91
C MET A 16 73.40 -24.26 18.42
N PHE A 17 74.23 -23.21 18.20
CA PHE A 17 75.17 -22.98 17.07
C PHE A 17 74.58 -22.51 15.71
N VAL A 18 75.18 -21.64 14.88
CA VAL A 18 76.41 -20.82 14.88
C VAL A 18 76.51 -20.04 13.55
N PHE A 19 77.28 -18.93 13.51
CA PHE A 19 77.96 -18.28 12.36
C PHE A 19 77.09 -17.56 11.30
N LEU A 20 77.52 -16.53 10.57
CA LEU A 20 78.70 -15.64 10.48
C LEU A 20 78.49 -14.87 9.15
N PHE A 21 78.88 -13.59 9.08
CA PHE A 21 79.53 -12.87 7.96
C PHE A 21 78.99 -11.43 7.87
N LEU A 22 79.71 -10.36 7.50
CA LEU A 22 81.11 -9.88 7.51
C LEU A 22 81.10 -8.59 6.65
N LEU A 23 82.03 -7.65 6.91
CA LEU A 23 82.45 -6.48 6.07
C LEU A 23 81.52 -5.26 6.06
N ALA A 24 81.96 -4.00 6.08
CA ALA A 24 83.26 -3.29 6.10
C ALA A 24 82.90 -1.82 6.48
N CYS A 25 83.75 -0.90 6.93
CA CYS A 25 85.04 -0.48 6.37
C CYS A 25 85.75 0.49 7.34
N SER A 26 87.08 0.51 7.25
CA SER A 26 88.00 1.36 8.01
C SER A 26 88.15 2.78 7.46
N GLY A 27 88.57 3.73 8.32
CA GLY A 27 89.24 4.98 7.91
C GLY A 27 89.68 5.82 9.12
N HIS A 28 90.86 5.58 9.69
CA HIS A 28 92.10 6.37 9.50
C HIS A 28 92.07 7.81 10.06
N GLY A 29 92.78 8.01 11.18
CA GLY A 29 93.15 9.35 11.65
C GLY A 29 94.06 9.29 12.87
N SER A 30 95.33 8.97 12.68
CA SER A 30 96.35 9.11 13.71
C SER A 30 96.94 10.51 13.61
N LYS A 31 97.12 11.15 14.78
CA LYS A 31 98.25 11.99 15.19
C LYS A 31 98.06 13.50 15.30
N ASP A 32 98.75 13.94 16.36
CA ASP A 32 99.54 15.16 16.52
C ASP A 32 98.81 16.36 17.12
N ALA A 33 99.16 16.58 18.40
CA ALA A 33 99.10 17.86 19.06
C ALA A 33 99.76 18.94 18.19
N ASP A 34 98.94 19.82 17.64
CA ASP A 34 99.31 21.18 17.26
C ASP A 34 98.65 22.14 18.25
N PRO A 35 99.39 22.78 19.18
CA PRO A 35 98.82 23.56 20.28
C PRO A 35 98.40 24.97 19.84
N GLN A 36 97.66 25.08 18.74
CA GLN A 36 97.24 26.39 18.23
C GLN A 36 95.88 26.44 17.52
N ASN A 37 95.06 25.38 17.62
CA ASN A 37 93.68 25.43 17.12
C ASN A 37 92.78 24.38 17.81
N ASP A 38 92.70 24.43 19.14
CA ASP A 38 91.62 23.77 19.90
C ASP A 38 90.41 24.70 19.77
N ILE A 39 89.42 24.29 18.97
CA ILE A 39 88.29 25.13 18.55
C ILE A 39 87.06 24.51 19.17
N ASP A 40 86.34 25.31 19.95
CA ASP A 40 84.96 25.05 20.35
C ASP A 40 84.09 25.09 19.08
N ALA A 41 83.76 23.92 18.52
CA ALA A 41 83.17 23.80 17.19
C ALA A 41 81.65 24.02 17.18
N ASP A 42 80.96 23.75 18.29
CA ASP A 42 79.52 23.99 18.47
C ASP A 42 79.19 25.26 19.28
N GLN A 43 80.21 25.93 19.83
CA GLN A 43 80.15 27.21 20.55
C GLN A 43 79.46 27.16 21.91
N ASP A 44 79.54 26.04 22.62
CA ASP A 44 78.92 25.86 23.94
C ASP A 44 79.80 26.32 25.11
N GLY A 45 81.06 26.65 24.82
CA GLY A 45 82.05 27.15 25.77
C GLY A 45 83.01 26.10 26.33
N PHE A 46 82.85 24.83 25.96
CA PHE A 46 83.83 23.77 26.19
C PHE A 46 84.70 23.59 24.94
N LEU A 47 85.94 23.10 25.15
CA LEU A 47 86.86 22.84 24.05
C LEU A 47 86.83 21.34 23.77
N ALA A 48 87.14 20.93 22.53
CA ALA A 48 87.25 19.54 22.08
C ALA A 48 88.07 18.58 22.96
N SER A 49 88.87 19.10 23.90
CA SER A 49 89.64 18.30 24.86
C SER A 49 88.93 18.02 26.19
N GLU A 50 87.86 18.76 26.49
CA GLU A 50 86.99 18.62 27.67
C GLU A 50 85.59 18.15 27.30
N ASP A 51 85.19 18.34 26.04
CA ASP A 51 83.92 17.93 25.45
C ASP A 51 83.99 16.52 24.83
N CYS A 52 83.04 15.63 25.16
CA CYS A 52 82.99 14.28 24.62
C CYS A 52 82.31 14.19 23.23
N ASP A 53 81.58 15.23 22.80
CA ASP A 53 81.11 15.46 21.43
C ASP A 53 81.10 16.98 21.10
N ASP A 54 82.28 17.52 20.77
CA ASP A 54 82.55 18.92 20.38
C ASP A 54 81.76 19.43 19.15
N SER A 55 80.87 18.61 18.59
CA SER A 55 79.94 19.00 17.53
C SER A 55 78.50 19.19 18.00
N ASN A 56 78.22 18.94 19.27
CA ASN A 56 76.90 18.99 19.89
C ASN A 56 76.92 19.75 21.23
N ALA A 57 76.46 21.01 21.19
CA ALA A 57 76.39 21.91 22.35
C ALA A 57 75.52 21.40 23.53
N GLY A 58 74.78 20.30 23.35
CA GLY A 58 74.02 19.62 24.40
C GLY A 58 74.79 18.53 25.15
N VAL A 59 76.01 18.20 24.73
CA VAL A 59 76.85 17.13 25.28
C VAL A 59 78.15 17.75 25.75
N ASN A 60 78.27 18.06 27.04
CA ASN A 60 79.46 18.67 27.62
C ASN A 60 79.50 18.45 29.14
N PRO A 61 80.65 18.62 29.83
CA PRO A 61 80.79 18.35 31.26
C PRO A 61 79.83 19.07 32.23
N ALA A 62 79.11 20.09 31.78
CA ALA A 62 78.12 20.81 32.58
C ALA A 62 76.67 20.59 32.11
N ALA A 63 76.45 19.78 31.08
CA ALA A 63 75.12 19.38 30.65
C ALA A 63 74.42 18.59 31.76
N THR A 64 73.10 18.64 31.76
CA THR A 64 72.27 17.79 32.63
C THR A 64 71.93 16.55 31.84
N GLU A 65 72.04 15.38 32.45
CA GLU A 65 71.63 14.12 31.84
C GLU A 65 70.17 14.20 31.38
N ARG A 66 69.92 13.62 30.22
CA ARG A 66 68.61 13.39 29.63
C ARG A 66 68.59 11.91 29.27
N CYS A 67 67.43 11.25 29.34
CA CYS A 67 67.41 9.85 28.96
C CYS A 67 67.36 9.68 27.44
N ASP A 68 68.51 9.87 26.80
CA ASP A 68 68.71 9.79 25.35
C ASP A 68 69.79 8.76 24.97
N GLY A 69 70.33 8.02 25.95
CA GLY A 69 71.35 7.00 25.76
C GLY A 69 72.74 7.58 25.48
N ILE A 70 72.92 8.90 25.67
CA ILE A 70 74.17 9.62 25.52
C ILE A 70 74.60 10.11 26.91
N ASP A 71 75.88 9.94 27.23
CA ASP A 71 76.49 10.55 28.41
C ASP A 71 76.58 12.08 28.18
N ASN A 72 75.49 12.80 28.44
CA ASN A 72 75.40 14.22 28.11
C ASN A 72 76.42 15.04 28.90
N ASN A 73 76.71 14.65 30.14
CA ASN A 73 77.63 15.36 31.04
C ASN A 73 79.07 14.83 31.04
N CYS A 74 79.39 13.93 30.10
CA CYS A 74 80.71 13.34 29.87
C CYS A 74 81.35 12.72 31.14
N ASN A 75 80.56 12.19 32.08
CA ASN A 75 81.05 11.58 33.33
C ASN A 75 81.32 10.06 33.22
N GLN A 76 81.04 9.46 32.06
CA GLN A 76 81.15 8.03 31.69
C GLN A 76 80.07 7.12 32.28
N GLU A 77 79.06 7.70 32.87
CA GLU A 77 77.80 7.07 33.19
C GLU A 77 76.77 7.60 32.16
N ILE A 78 75.77 6.80 31.78
CA ILE A 78 74.75 7.15 30.77
C ILE A 78 73.38 7.20 31.46
N ASP A 79 72.71 8.36 31.39
CA ASP A 79 71.33 8.59 31.84
C ASP A 79 71.12 8.47 33.38
N GLU A 80 72.08 8.91 34.19
CA GLU A 80 71.99 8.77 35.66
C GLU A 80 71.05 9.79 36.30
N GLY A 81 70.19 9.28 37.20
CA GLY A 81 69.31 10.11 38.01
C GLY A 81 68.09 10.65 37.26
N VAL A 82 67.83 10.17 36.04
CA VAL A 82 66.68 10.56 35.21
C VAL A 82 65.67 9.43 34.96
N ALA A 83 65.93 8.21 35.43
CA ALA A 83 65.00 7.08 35.33
C ALA A 83 63.92 7.11 36.44
N THR A 84 62.68 6.75 36.07
CA THR A 84 61.50 6.71 36.95
C THR A 84 61.16 5.26 37.34
N THR A 85 60.66 5.05 38.56
CA THR A 85 60.16 3.74 39.00
C THR A 85 58.70 3.58 38.63
N TYR A 86 58.35 2.45 38.00
CA TYR A 86 56.99 2.08 37.61
C TYR A 86 56.62 0.73 38.27
N TYR A 87 55.34 0.53 38.57
CA TYR A 87 54.73 -0.63 39.21
C TYR A 87 53.82 -1.34 38.21
N LEU A 88 53.83 -2.68 38.16
CA LEU A 88 52.96 -3.43 37.25
C LEU A 88 51.50 -3.07 37.57
N ASP A 89 50.72 -2.76 36.55
CA ASP A 89 49.29 -2.50 36.64
C ASP A 89 48.59 -3.71 35.98
N GLY A 90 48.28 -4.70 36.81
CA GLY A 90 47.89 -6.04 36.37
C GLY A 90 46.47 -6.13 35.83
N ASP A 91 45.58 -5.27 36.32
CA ASP A 91 44.17 -5.20 35.97
C ASP A 91 43.77 -3.91 35.25
N GLN A 92 44.71 -2.97 35.10
CA GLN A 92 44.62 -1.75 34.28
C GLN A 92 43.73 -0.65 34.87
N ASP A 93 43.69 -0.50 36.20
CA ASP A 93 42.93 0.56 36.88
C ASP A 93 43.71 1.86 37.14
N GLY A 94 45.01 1.88 36.79
CA GLY A 94 45.87 3.05 36.98
C GLY A 94 46.64 3.07 38.31
N PHE A 95 46.38 2.11 39.20
CA PHE A 95 47.19 1.78 40.36
C PHE A 95 47.96 0.49 40.03
N GLY A 96 49.05 0.21 40.76
CA GLY A 96 49.88 -0.94 40.44
C GLY A 96 50.41 -1.62 41.68
N ASP A 97 50.93 -2.83 41.55
CA ASP A 97 51.43 -3.61 42.68
C ASP A 97 52.75 -3.05 43.24
N LEU A 98 52.74 -2.55 44.50
CA LEU A 98 53.94 -2.17 45.26
C LEU A 98 55.03 -3.27 45.28
N ALA A 99 54.66 -4.55 45.13
CA ALA A 99 55.57 -5.68 45.14
C ALA A 99 56.25 -5.96 43.79
N VAL A 100 55.78 -5.34 42.69
CA VAL A 100 56.31 -5.56 41.33
C VAL A 100 56.71 -4.24 40.68
N GLU A 101 57.94 -3.79 40.97
CA GLU A 101 58.49 -2.53 40.45
C GLU A 101 59.64 -2.71 39.43
N VAL A 102 59.77 -1.76 38.50
CA VAL A 102 60.83 -1.66 37.50
C VAL A 102 61.27 -0.21 37.33
N THR A 103 62.57 0.04 37.17
CA THR A 103 63.10 1.39 36.92
C THR A 103 63.48 1.53 35.45
N SER A 104 62.86 2.49 34.77
CA SER A 104 63.01 2.74 33.34
C SER A 104 62.99 4.24 33.05
N CYS A 105 63.63 4.63 31.95
CA CYS A 105 63.55 6.01 31.47
C CYS A 105 62.27 6.31 30.69
N GLU A 106 61.71 5.30 30.06
CA GLU A 106 60.49 5.40 29.29
C GLU A 106 59.39 4.62 30.03
N GLY A 107 58.15 5.10 29.91
CA GLY A 107 56.99 4.41 30.44
C GLY A 107 56.91 3.00 29.86
N LEU A 108 56.85 1.99 30.73
CA LEU A 108 56.70 0.60 30.32
C LEU A 108 55.21 0.30 30.20
N SER A 109 54.79 -0.20 29.04
CA SER A 109 53.41 -0.62 28.82
C SER A 109 53.02 -1.70 29.85
N GLY A 110 51.88 -1.49 30.51
CA GLY A 110 51.39 -2.30 31.63
C GLY A 110 52.00 -1.94 32.99
N TYR A 111 52.62 -0.76 33.14
CA TYR A 111 53.12 -0.28 34.43
C TYR A 111 52.73 1.18 34.67
N VAL A 112 52.43 1.54 35.92
CA VAL A 112 52.03 2.88 36.37
C VAL A 112 53.00 3.44 37.40
N THR A 113 52.95 4.75 37.69
CA THR A 113 53.85 5.37 38.69
C THR A 113 53.30 5.32 40.12
N ASN A 114 52.01 5.01 40.28
CA ASN A 114 51.34 4.92 41.57
C ASN A 114 51.19 3.45 41.96
N GLY A 115 52.04 2.97 42.86
CA GLY A 115 52.05 1.57 43.25
C GLY A 115 51.06 1.19 44.36
N ASN A 116 50.05 1.99 44.69
CA ASN A 116 49.25 1.78 45.91
C ASN A 116 48.02 0.88 45.72
N ASP A 117 48.10 -0.15 44.91
CA ASP A 117 46.99 -1.08 44.71
C ASP A 117 46.96 -2.18 45.81
N CYS A 118 45.81 -2.41 46.44
CA CYS A 118 45.65 -3.49 47.43
C CYS A 118 45.31 -4.85 46.78
N ASN A 119 44.84 -4.87 45.53
CA ASN A 119 44.61 -6.07 44.74
C ASN A 119 44.73 -5.80 43.22
N ASP A 120 45.97 -5.84 42.71
CA ASP A 120 46.44 -5.69 41.30
C ASP A 120 45.95 -6.79 40.31
N SER A 121 44.85 -7.45 40.66
CA SER A 121 44.13 -8.38 39.80
C SER A 121 42.62 -8.10 39.76
N ASN A 122 42.17 -7.06 40.44
CA ASN A 122 40.80 -6.57 40.48
C ASN A 122 40.74 -5.04 40.33
N ALA A 123 40.40 -4.57 39.13
CA ALA A 123 40.33 -3.15 38.77
C ALA A 123 39.30 -2.30 39.56
N THR A 124 38.56 -2.91 40.49
CA THR A 124 37.63 -2.23 41.39
C THR A 124 38.19 -2.10 42.81
N ALA A 125 39.45 -2.44 43.04
CA ALA A 125 40.07 -2.48 44.37
C ALA A 125 41.31 -1.57 44.43
N TYR A 126 41.07 -0.27 44.51
CA TYR A 126 42.12 0.75 44.53
C TYR A 126 41.81 1.89 45.52
N PRO A 127 42.83 2.63 46.00
CA PRO A 127 42.65 3.71 46.95
C PRO A 127 41.62 4.77 46.53
N GLY A 128 40.50 4.81 47.26
CA GLY A 128 39.39 5.74 47.01
C GLY A 128 38.37 5.29 45.96
N ALA A 129 38.33 4.00 45.62
CA ALA A 129 37.20 3.39 44.93
C ALA A 129 35.91 3.45 45.79
N GLU A 130 34.76 3.14 45.20
CA GLU A 130 33.49 3.02 45.92
C GLU A 130 33.35 1.61 46.51
N GLU A 131 32.85 1.51 47.75
CA GLU A 131 32.62 0.24 48.45
C GLU A 131 31.37 -0.49 47.91
N PHE A 132 31.53 -1.77 47.59
CA PHE A 132 30.44 -2.67 47.18
C PHE A 132 30.22 -3.73 48.24
N CYS A 133 29.00 -4.28 48.39
CA CYS A 133 28.70 -5.38 49.31
C CYS A 133 29.20 -6.75 48.79
N ASP A 134 30.52 -6.90 48.61
CA ASP A 134 31.14 -8.09 48.02
C ASP A 134 32.24 -8.74 48.88
N GLU A 135 32.40 -8.27 50.12
CA GLU A 135 33.44 -8.70 51.09
C GLU A 135 34.89 -8.37 50.65
N ILE A 136 35.06 -7.48 49.67
CA ILE A 136 36.35 -6.95 49.23
C ILE A 136 36.50 -5.53 49.79
N ASP A 137 37.70 -5.21 50.27
CA ASP A 137 38.10 -3.83 50.59
C ASP A 137 38.37 -3.13 49.25
N ASN A 138 37.37 -2.43 48.70
CA ASN A 138 37.43 -1.83 47.37
C ASN A 138 38.24 -0.54 47.39
N ASP A 139 38.13 0.25 48.45
CA ASP A 139 38.79 1.55 48.57
C ASP A 139 40.16 1.50 49.25
N CYS A 140 40.61 0.29 49.61
CA CYS A 140 41.90 -0.03 50.20
C CYS A 140 42.18 0.70 51.54
N ASP A 141 41.17 0.93 52.37
CA ASP A 141 41.29 1.63 53.65
C ASP A 141 41.49 0.73 54.90
N ASP A 142 41.55 -0.59 54.69
CA ASP A 142 41.63 -1.67 55.69
C ASP A 142 40.29 -2.00 56.42
N GLU A 143 39.17 -1.37 56.06
CA GLU A 143 37.81 -1.80 56.41
C GLU A 143 37.15 -2.50 55.20
N ILE A 144 35.96 -3.08 55.37
CA ILE A 144 35.29 -3.89 54.33
C ILE A 144 33.79 -3.57 54.40
N ASP A 145 33.21 -3.15 53.27
CA ASP A 145 31.80 -2.87 53.03
C ASP A 145 31.19 -1.75 53.93
N GLU A 146 31.98 -0.76 54.38
CA GLU A 146 31.49 0.36 55.17
C GLU A 146 30.83 1.49 54.35
N ASP A 147 30.08 2.36 55.04
CA ASP A 147 29.35 3.50 54.47
C ASP A 147 28.28 3.20 53.39
N LEU A 148 27.96 1.93 53.11
CA LEU A 148 26.86 1.52 52.24
C LEU A 148 25.50 1.43 52.99
N VAL A 149 24.48 2.14 52.51
CA VAL A 149 23.08 2.05 53.00
C VAL A 149 22.26 1.27 51.98
N VAL A 150 22.04 -0.01 52.24
CA VAL A 150 21.18 -0.84 51.39
C VAL A 150 19.71 -0.72 51.84
N GLY A 151 18.83 -0.25 50.96
CA GLY A 151 17.38 -0.20 51.20
C GLY A 151 16.74 -1.55 50.89
N LEU A 152 16.60 -2.42 51.90
CA LEU A 152 15.87 -3.69 51.78
C LEU A 152 14.47 -3.54 52.40
N PHE A 153 13.44 -4.05 51.74
CA PHE A 153 12.03 -3.98 52.13
C PHE A 153 11.53 -5.38 52.45
N ARG A 154 10.69 -5.51 53.47
CA ARG A 154 10.19 -6.83 53.88
C ARG A 154 9.22 -7.35 52.82
N ASP A 155 9.41 -8.60 52.42
CA ASP A 155 8.57 -9.32 51.45
C ASP A 155 7.99 -10.54 52.20
N VAL A 156 6.71 -10.46 52.53
CA VAL A 156 6.00 -11.39 53.42
C VAL A 156 5.28 -12.49 52.67
N ASP A 157 4.79 -12.20 51.48
CA ASP A 157 4.09 -13.14 50.62
C ASP A 157 4.98 -13.77 49.53
N GLU A 158 6.24 -13.35 49.47
CA GLU A 158 7.34 -13.92 48.69
C GLU A 158 7.17 -13.69 47.17
N ASP A 159 6.66 -12.52 46.77
CA ASP A 159 6.40 -12.17 45.36
C ASP A 159 7.56 -11.40 44.67
N GLY A 160 8.55 -10.95 45.44
CA GLY A 160 9.70 -10.21 44.92
C GLY A 160 9.62 -8.69 45.08
N PHE A 161 8.48 -8.16 45.54
CA PHE A 161 8.24 -6.77 45.93
C PHE A 161 8.07 -6.71 47.46
N GLY A 162 8.41 -5.59 48.08
CA GLY A 162 8.40 -5.46 49.53
C GLY A 162 7.84 -4.13 50.02
N ASP A 163 7.31 -4.14 51.24
CA ASP A 163 6.57 -3.00 51.81
C ASP A 163 7.46 -1.77 51.99
N PRO A 164 7.23 -0.67 51.24
CA PRO A 164 7.99 0.58 51.35
C PRO A 164 7.88 1.23 52.74
N ALA A 165 6.89 0.88 53.55
CA ALA A 165 6.72 1.37 54.91
C ALA A 165 7.66 0.70 55.94
N THR A 166 8.39 -0.36 55.57
CA THR A 166 9.25 -1.13 56.50
C THR A 166 10.69 -1.39 56.03
N PRO A 167 11.51 -0.35 55.74
CA PRO A 167 12.89 -0.55 55.30
C PRO A 167 13.81 -1.08 56.44
N LEU A 168 14.66 -2.05 56.10
CA LEU A 168 15.76 -2.56 56.91
C LEU A 168 17.07 -1.89 56.48
N THR A 169 17.90 -1.50 57.44
CA THR A 169 19.19 -0.83 57.19
C THR A 169 20.31 -1.70 57.76
N ASP A 170 20.86 -2.61 56.96
CA ASP A 170 22.01 -3.46 57.32
C ASP A 170 22.68 -4.06 56.06
N CYS A 171 24.00 -4.25 56.07
CA CYS A 171 24.80 -4.86 54.97
C CYS A 171 24.94 -6.38 55.09
N THR A 172 24.24 -7.02 56.03
CA THR A 172 24.13 -8.49 55.99
C THR A 172 23.21 -8.87 54.85
N GLN A 173 23.75 -9.49 53.79
CA GLN A 173 23.00 -10.13 52.68
C GLN A 173 21.59 -10.55 53.12
N ALA A 174 20.59 -10.00 52.43
CA ALA A 174 19.16 -10.32 52.48
C ALA A 174 18.80 -11.35 53.56
N ALA A 175 18.40 -10.88 54.73
CA ALA A 175 17.71 -11.75 55.67
C ALA A 175 16.51 -12.39 54.95
N ASP A 176 16.32 -13.72 55.08
CA ASP A 176 15.17 -14.44 54.51
C ASP A 176 13.86 -13.62 54.71
N GLY A 177 13.21 -13.25 53.60
CA GLY A 177 11.96 -12.44 53.58
C GLY A 177 12.15 -10.93 53.41
N TYR A 178 13.21 -10.47 52.72
CA TYR A 178 13.40 -9.07 52.32
C TYR A 178 13.94 -8.97 50.88
N VAL A 179 13.50 -7.96 50.14
CA VAL A 179 13.82 -7.70 48.72
C VAL A 179 14.21 -6.23 48.51
N TYR A 180 14.85 -5.92 47.37
CA TYR A 180 15.28 -4.55 47.05
C TYR A 180 14.16 -3.68 46.46
N ASN A 181 13.16 -4.32 45.87
CA ASN A 181 12.07 -3.63 45.20
C ASN A 181 11.01 -3.21 46.21
N SER A 182 10.78 -1.91 46.38
CA SER A 182 9.91 -1.34 47.41
C SER A 182 8.47 -1.11 46.96
N GLN A 183 8.04 -1.76 45.88
CA GLN A 183 6.85 -1.36 45.12
C GLN A 183 5.61 -2.22 45.43
N ASP A 184 5.46 -2.66 46.68
CA ASP A 184 4.32 -3.43 47.14
C ASP A 184 3.43 -2.60 48.08
N CYS A 185 2.14 -2.44 47.74
CA CYS A 185 1.18 -1.72 48.58
C CYS A 185 0.34 -2.62 49.51
N ASP A 186 0.35 -3.95 49.33
CA ASP A 186 -0.20 -4.94 50.27
C ASP A 186 0.68 -6.19 50.35
N ASP A 187 1.73 -6.10 51.17
CA ASP A 187 2.71 -7.12 51.58
C ASP A 187 2.08 -8.28 52.39
N ASN A 188 0.89 -8.72 52.03
CA ASN A 188 0.28 -9.99 52.41
C ASN A 188 -0.45 -10.65 51.23
N ASN A 189 -0.44 -10.01 50.05
CA ASN A 189 -1.06 -10.46 48.83
C ASN A 189 -0.11 -10.33 47.62
N ALA A 190 0.51 -11.44 47.24
CA ALA A 190 1.43 -11.58 46.11
C ALA A 190 0.86 -11.25 44.71
N GLU A 191 -0.40 -10.83 44.63
CA GLU A 191 -1.07 -10.35 43.41
C GLU A 191 -1.21 -8.81 43.40
N VAL A 192 -0.59 -8.10 44.35
CA VAL A 192 -0.72 -6.64 44.55
C VAL A 192 0.65 -5.98 44.63
N TYR A 193 1.09 -5.33 43.55
CA TYR A 193 2.37 -4.61 43.45
C TYR A 193 2.38 -3.68 42.23
N ILE A 194 3.23 -2.65 42.20
CA ILE A 194 3.28 -1.72 41.06
C ILE A 194 3.67 -2.45 39.77
N GLY A 195 2.78 -2.39 38.78
CA GLY A 195 2.90 -3.11 37.52
C GLY A 195 2.30 -4.52 37.52
N ALA A 196 1.57 -4.92 38.57
CA ALA A 196 0.66 -6.05 38.50
C ALA A 196 -0.46 -5.77 37.48
N ILE A 197 -1.13 -6.83 37.00
CA ILE A 197 -2.24 -6.68 36.06
C ILE A 197 -3.54 -6.56 36.86
N GLU A 198 -4.28 -5.49 36.65
CA GLU A 198 -5.63 -5.29 37.19
C GLU A 198 -6.59 -6.43 36.81
N VAL A 199 -7.26 -6.96 37.83
CA VAL A 199 -8.31 -7.99 37.72
C VAL A 199 -9.57 -7.50 38.40
N CYS A 200 -10.76 -7.76 37.83
CA CYS A 200 -12.05 -7.29 38.37
C CYS A 200 -12.41 -7.93 39.74
N ASP A 201 -11.72 -7.58 40.82
CA ASP A 201 -11.89 -8.14 42.17
C ASP A 201 -12.04 -7.11 43.29
N GLU A 202 -12.16 -5.82 42.94
CA GLU A 202 -12.30 -4.66 43.83
C GLU A 202 -11.02 -4.33 44.65
N ILE A 203 -9.87 -4.87 44.26
CA ILE A 203 -8.55 -4.55 44.81
C ILE A 203 -7.80 -3.69 43.77
N ASP A 204 -7.03 -2.72 44.26
CA ASP A 204 -6.06 -1.96 43.46
C ASP A 204 -4.81 -2.85 43.37
N ASN A 205 -4.72 -3.67 42.32
CA ASN A 205 -3.67 -4.67 42.16
C ASN A 205 -2.34 -4.01 41.76
N ASP A 206 -2.38 -2.97 40.95
CA ASP A 206 -1.19 -2.29 40.44
C ASP A 206 -0.75 -1.05 41.25
N CYS A 207 -1.45 -0.78 42.35
CA CYS A 207 -1.12 0.24 43.34
C CYS A 207 -1.07 1.67 42.77
N ASP A 208 -1.75 1.96 41.66
CA ASP A 208 -1.76 3.29 41.03
C ASP A 208 -2.79 4.26 41.68
N GLY A 209 -3.70 3.71 42.49
CA GLY A 209 -4.70 4.43 43.27
C GLY A 209 -6.08 4.54 42.61
N ASP A 210 -6.23 4.05 41.39
CA ASP A 210 -7.52 3.69 40.79
C ASP A 210 -7.84 2.20 41.15
N ILE A 211 -9.06 1.74 40.84
CA ILE A 211 -9.47 0.35 41.11
C ILE A 211 -10.16 -0.17 39.85
N ASP A 212 -9.69 -1.29 39.30
CA ASP A 212 -10.24 -2.00 38.14
C ASP A 212 -10.21 -1.17 36.82
N GLU A 213 -9.21 -0.31 36.59
CA GLU A 213 -9.12 0.68 35.50
C GLU A 213 -8.38 0.22 34.24
N LEU A 214 -8.74 -0.97 33.75
CA LEU A 214 -8.44 -1.49 32.40
C LEU A 214 -6.97 -1.86 32.13
N SER A 215 -6.71 -3.15 31.92
CA SER A 215 -5.83 -3.49 30.79
C SER A 215 -5.99 -4.85 30.11
N GLN A 216 -6.36 -5.97 30.75
CA GLN A 216 -6.30 -7.26 30.03
C GLN A 216 -7.24 -8.40 30.45
N VAL A 217 -8.16 -8.19 31.41
CA VAL A 217 -9.04 -9.28 31.93
C VAL A 217 -10.52 -8.89 32.07
N ASN A 218 -11.01 -7.98 31.23
CA ASN A 218 -12.44 -7.70 31.18
C ASN A 218 -13.23 -8.95 30.76
N ARG A 219 -14.30 -9.29 31.50
CA ARG A 219 -15.22 -10.36 31.08
C ARG A 219 -15.81 -9.97 29.73
N LEU A 220 -15.77 -10.90 28.76
CA LEU A 220 -16.45 -10.71 27.48
C LEU A 220 -17.94 -10.92 27.69
N TRP A 221 -18.71 -9.92 27.31
CA TRP A 221 -20.16 -9.95 27.25
C TRP A 221 -20.57 -9.91 25.78
N TYR A 222 -21.51 -10.73 25.38
CA TYR A 222 -21.97 -10.87 24.00
C TYR A 222 -23.36 -10.26 23.87
N ALA A 223 -23.62 -9.52 22.81
CA ALA A 223 -24.93 -8.90 22.60
C ALA A 223 -26.03 -9.97 22.62
N ASP A 224 -27.15 -9.65 23.24
CA ASP A 224 -28.35 -10.49 23.36
C ASP A 224 -29.52 -9.61 22.86
N GLU A 225 -29.60 -9.43 21.55
CA GLU A 225 -30.51 -8.46 20.89
C GLU A 225 -31.97 -8.91 21.00
N ASP A 226 -32.23 -10.22 20.89
CA ASP A 226 -33.58 -10.80 21.00
C ASP A 226 -34.02 -11.17 22.43
N GLN A 227 -33.10 -11.13 23.40
CA GLN A 227 -33.33 -11.36 24.83
C GLN A 227 -33.72 -12.81 25.17
N ASP A 228 -33.22 -13.79 24.43
CA ASP A 228 -33.42 -15.21 24.71
C ASP A 228 -32.42 -15.79 25.75
N GLY A 229 -31.37 -15.03 26.05
CA GLY A 229 -30.32 -15.36 27.02
C GLY A 229 -29.10 -16.08 26.44
N PHE A 230 -29.00 -16.18 25.12
CA PHE A 230 -27.80 -16.52 24.38
C PHE A 230 -27.23 -15.25 23.74
N GLY A 231 -25.92 -15.24 23.52
CA GLY A 231 -25.24 -14.06 23.03
C GLY A 231 -24.52 -14.30 21.72
N ASN A 232 -24.47 -13.26 20.90
CA ASN A 232 -23.83 -13.25 19.60
C ASN A 232 -22.30 -13.32 19.69
N PRO A 233 -21.64 -14.38 19.18
CA PRO A 233 -20.18 -14.52 19.22
C PRO A 233 -19.44 -13.43 18.44
N ASP A 234 -20.09 -12.79 17.45
CA ASP A 234 -19.48 -11.76 16.60
C ASP A 234 -19.58 -10.34 17.21
N VAL A 235 -20.40 -10.16 18.26
CA VAL A 235 -20.63 -8.85 18.91
C VAL A 235 -20.30 -8.93 20.40
N ALA A 236 -19.01 -8.82 20.72
CA ALA A 236 -18.51 -8.85 22.09
C ALA A 236 -18.09 -7.46 22.63
N LEU A 237 -18.39 -7.21 23.91
CA LEU A 237 -18.00 -6.03 24.68
C LEU A 237 -17.27 -6.47 25.95
N ALA A 238 -16.09 -5.89 26.19
CA ALA A 238 -15.28 -6.21 27.35
C ALA A 238 -15.64 -5.27 28.53
N ALA A 239 -16.19 -5.79 29.62
CA ALA A 239 -16.53 -5.02 30.83
C ALA A 239 -16.47 -5.88 32.12
N CYS A 240 -16.23 -5.26 33.28
CA CYS A 240 -16.25 -5.98 34.57
C CYS A 240 -17.67 -6.37 35.03
N GLU A 241 -18.65 -5.48 34.86
CA GLU A 241 -20.07 -5.77 35.10
C GLU A 241 -20.84 -5.99 33.80
N GLN A 242 -21.96 -6.74 33.87
CA GLN A 242 -22.84 -7.01 32.73
C GLN A 242 -23.39 -5.72 32.12
N PRO A 243 -23.03 -5.37 30.87
CA PRO A 243 -23.64 -4.28 30.16
C PRO A 243 -25.12 -4.59 29.88
N GLU A 244 -25.97 -3.55 29.85
CA GLU A 244 -27.38 -3.71 29.50
C GLU A 244 -27.50 -4.22 28.06
N GLY A 245 -28.21 -5.34 27.86
CA GLY A 245 -28.39 -5.98 26.55
C GLY A 245 -27.27 -6.93 26.12
N TYR A 246 -26.41 -7.36 27.05
CA TYR A 246 -25.37 -8.36 26.78
C TYR A 246 -25.41 -9.51 27.80
N ILE A 247 -24.97 -10.72 27.45
CA ILE A 247 -24.92 -11.93 28.30
C ILE A 247 -23.50 -12.55 28.31
N ASP A 248 -23.20 -13.44 29.26
CA ASP A 248 -21.86 -14.02 29.48
C ASP A 248 -21.57 -15.31 28.68
N ASN A 249 -22.30 -15.53 27.58
CA ASN A 249 -22.12 -16.67 26.70
C ASN A 249 -22.25 -16.27 25.22
N ALA A 250 -21.61 -17.04 24.33
CA ALA A 250 -21.42 -16.72 22.92
C ALA A 250 -22.07 -17.78 22.01
N TYR A 251 -23.25 -18.26 22.38
CA TYR A 251 -23.83 -19.46 21.77
C TYR A 251 -24.98 -19.19 20.81
N ASP A 252 -25.29 -17.93 20.52
CA ASP A 252 -26.33 -17.56 19.58
C ASP A 252 -25.76 -17.47 18.16
N CYS A 253 -26.34 -18.19 17.20
CA CYS A 253 -25.90 -18.13 15.80
C CYS A 253 -26.67 -17.10 14.96
N ASP A 254 -27.81 -16.58 15.45
CA ASP A 254 -28.55 -15.46 14.87
C ASP A 254 -29.27 -14.65 15.97
N ASP A 255 -28.55 -13.67 16.53
CA ASP A 255 -28.94 -12.80 17.66
C ASP A 255 -30.22 -11.95 17.42
N ALA A 256 -30.77 -12.00 16.20
CA ALA A 256 -32.04 -11.36 15.87
C ALA A 256 -33.25 -12.31 15.99
N ASP A 257 -33.04 -13.61 16.18
CA ASP A 257 -34.07 -14.65 16.17
C ASP A 257 -33.99 -15.60 17.39
N GLY A 258 -34.85 -15.36 18.38
CA GLY A 258 -34.85 -16.11 19.65
C GLY A 258 -35.36 -17.55 19.57
N LEU A 259 -35.26 -18.17 18.40
CA LEU A 259 -35.39 -19.61 18.16
C LEU A 259 -34.08 -20.25 17.67
N GLN A 260 -33.09 -19.46 17.25
CA GLN A 260 -31.81 -19.90 16.70
C GLN A 260 -30.71 -19.88 17.76
N HIS A 261 -30.69 -20.90 18.61
CA HIS A 261 -29.81 -20.96 19.77
C HIS A 261 -29.61 -22.43 20.17
N PRO A 262 -28.70 -22.81 21.10
CA PRO A 262 -28.37 -24.22 21.40
C PRO A 262 -29.51 -25.10 21.94
N ASN A 263 -30.63 -24.46 22.30
CA ASN A 263 -31.86 -25.14 22.75
C ASN A 263 -33.00 -25.01 21.74
N GLY A 264 -32.74 -24.41 20.58
CA GLY A 264 -33.64 -24.31 19.45
C GLY A 264 -34.02 -25.70 18.96
N THR A 265 -35.18 -25.79 18.31
CA THR A 265 -35.66 -27.04 17.73
C THR A 265 -35.49 -26.97 16.24
N GLU A 266 -34.61 -27.82 15.71
CA GLU A 266 -34.41 -28.01 14.28
C GLU A 266 -35.72 -28.31 13.56
N ILE A 267 -36.00 -27.50 12.55
CA ILE A 267 -37.08 -27.69 11.58
C ILE A 267 -36.49 -27.60 10.17
N CYS A 268 -37.12 -28.23 9.18
CA CYS A 268 -36.63 -28.19 7.79
C CYS A 268 -36.77 -26.79 7.16
N ASN A 269 -35.85 -25.86 7.46
CA ASN A 269 -35.85 -24.47 7.00
C ASN A 269 -34.53 -24.01 6.35
N GLN A 270 -33.51 -24.88 6.27
CA GLN A 270 -32.16 -24.60 5.78
C GLN A 270 -31.32 -23.66 6.65
N GLU A 271 -31.73 -23.42 7.89
CA GLU A 271 -30.96 -22.70 8.91
C GLU A 271 -30.48 -23.70 9.98
N ASP A 272 -29.53 -23.29 10.82
CA ASP A 272 -29.02 -24.10 11.95
C ASP A 272 -29.73 -23.63 13.23
N ASP A 273 -31.00 -24.01 13.40
CA ASP A 273 -31.86 -23.52 14.49
C ASP A 273 -31.31 -23.86 15.88
N ASN A 274 -30.53 -24.93 16.01
CA ASN A 274 -29.96 -25.37 17.28
C ASN A 274 -28.46 -25.02 17.43
N CYS A 275 -27.88 -24.29 16.48
CA CYS A 275 -26.48 -23.85 16.46
C CYS A 275 -25.45 -24.98 16.74
N ASP A 276 -25.73 -26.23 16.35
CA ASP A 276 -24.82 -27.36 16.56
C ASP A 276 -23.84 -27.59 15.39
N GLY A 277 -23.99 -26.79 14.33
CA GLY A 277 -23.18 -26.82 13.12
C GLY A 277 -23.72 -27.78 12.06
N ILE A 278 -24.92 -28.35 12.23
CA ILE A 278 -25.54 -29.26 11.27
C ILE A 278 -26.96 -28.81 10.91
N ILE A 279 -27.06 -28.21 9.72
CA ILE A 279 -28.34 -27.79 9.13
C ILE A 279 -29.26 -29.00 8.87
N ASP A 280 -30.49 -28.96 9.41
CA ASP A 280 -31.67 -29.77 9.07
C ASP A 280 -31.58 -31.31 9.26
N ILE A 281 -30.47 -31.87 9.80
CA ILE A 281 -30.27 -33.34 9.76
C ILE A 281 -31.15 -34.11 10.75
N ASP A 282 -31.48 -33.50 11.87
CA ASP A 282 -32.29 -34.03 12.96
C ASP A 282 -33.56 -33.21 13.21
N ALA A 283 -33.96 -32.46 12.18
CA ALA A 283 -35.22 -31.74 12.12
C ALA A 283 -36.39 -32.60 12.57
N VAL A 284 -37.34 -31.99 13.28
CA VAL A 284 -38.50 -32.70 13.84
C VAL A 284 -39.65 -32.89 12.84
N ASP A 285 -39.56 -32.30 11.64
CA ASP A 285 -40.58 -32.32 10.58
C ASP A 285 -40.09 -32.77 9.17
N PRO A 286 -39.30 -33.84 9.04
CA PRO A 286 -38.82 -34.31 7.75
C PRO A 286 -39.94 -34.91 6.90
N LEU A 287 -39.83 -34.78 5.57
CA LEU A 287 -40.81 -35.28 4.62
C LEU A 287 -40.49 -36.71 4.17
N ASP A 288 -41.54 -37.48 3.87
CA ASP A 288 -41.41 -38.78 3.23
C ASP A 288 -41.37 -38.60 1.70
N TYR A 289 -40.28 -39.03 1.06
CA TYR A 289 -40.13 -39.10 -0.39
C TYR A 289 -40.16 -40.56 -0.86
N PHE A 290 -40.89 -40.85 -1.93
CA PHE A 290 -41.15 -42.17 -2.52
C PHE A 290 -40.35 -42.33 -3.81
N GLN A 291 -39.73 -43.49 -4.04
CA GLN A 291 -38.91 -43.72 -5.23
C GLN A 291 -39.77 -43.53 -6.49
N ASP A 292 -39.23 -42.82 -7.47
CA ASP A 292 -39.80 -42.61 -8.81
C ASP A 292 -38.79 -43.15 -9.82
N LEU A 293 -38.99 -44.40 -10.27
CA LEU A 293 -38.00 -45.14 -11.06
C LEU A 293 -38.09 -44.81 -12.56
N ASP A 294 -39.24 -44.39 -13.07
CA ASP A 294 -39.45 -44.02 -14.48
C ASP A 294 -39.49 -42.51 -14.75
N ASN A 295 -39.54 -41.68 -13.71
CA ASN A 295 -39.51 -40.22 -13.69
C ASN A 295 -40.79 -39.55 -14.23
N ASP A 296 -41.95 -40.08 -13.91
CA ASP A 296 -43.25 -39.50 -14.29
C ASP A 296 -43.84 -38.54 -13.24
N GLY A 297 -43.24 -38.46 -12.07
CA GLY A 297 -43.66 -37.58 -10.98
C GLY A 297 -44.51 -38.25 -9.91
N TYR A 298 -44.87 -39.52 -10.09
CA TYR A 298 -45.50 -40.37 -9.08
C TYR A 298 -44.47 -41.43 -8.63
N GLY A 299 -44.55 -41.82 -7.37
CA GLY A 299 -43.60 -42.75 -6.78
C GLY A 299 -44.31 -43.90 -6.08
N THR A 300 -43.56 -44.98 -5.85
CA THR A 300 -44.10 -46.17 -5.20
C THR A 300 -44.13 -46.07 -3.67
N VAL A 301 -45.26 -46.41 -3.04
CA VAL A 301 -45.36 -46.61 -1.57
C VAL A 301 -44.37 -47.65 -1.01
N LEU A 302 -43.80 -48.50 -1.87
CA LEU A 302 -42.96 -49.63 -1.46
C LEU A 302 -41.53 -49.22 -1.06
N VAL A 303 -41.04 -48.08 -1.56
CA VAL A 303 -39.67 -47.61 -1.32
C VAL A 303 -39.73 -46.13 -0.96
N LYS A 304 -39.35 -45.78 0.28
CA LYS A 304 -39.31 -44.39 0.75
C LYS A 304 -38.06 -44.02 1.55
N ILE A 305 -37.70 -42.76 1.51
CA ILE A 305 -36.66 -42.11 2.32
C ILE A 305 -37.31 -40.93 3.06
N THR A 306 -36.92 -40.69 4.30
CA THR A 306 -37.41 -39.58 5.13
C THR A 306 -36.26 -38.59 5.36
N GLN A 307 -36.38 -37.36 4.88
CA GLN A 307 -35.38 -36.28 5.02
C GLN A 307 -36.01 -34.92 4.64
N CYS A 308 -35.31 -33.81 4.87
CA CYS A 308 -35.83 -32.47 4.54
C CYS A 308 -35.84 -32.17 3.03
N ASP A 309 -34.77 -32.52 2.32
CA ASP A 309 -34.65 -32.27 0.89
C ASP A 309 -35.10 -33.44 0.02
N GLN A 310 -35.67 -33.15 -1.15
CA GLN A 310 -36.04 -34.20 -2.12
C GLN A 310 -34.81 -34.92 -2.69
N PRO A 311 -34.63 -36.23 -2.43
CA PRO A 311 -33.56 -36.99 -3.06
C PRO A 311 -33.83 -37.19 -4.55
N VAL A 312 -32.77 -37.21 -5.36
CA VAL A 312 -32.88 -37.47 -6.81
C VAL A 312 -33.48 -38.86 -7.05
N GLY A 313 -34.53 -38.92 -7.89
CA GLY A 313 -35.27 -40.15 -8.19
C GLY A 313 -36.29 -40.54 -7.12
N TYR A 314 -36.73 -39.57 -6.30
CA TYR A 314 -37.85 -39.71 -5.38
C TYR A 314 -38.79 -38.50 -5.48
N VAL A 315 -40.09 -38.68 -5.18
CA VAL A 315 -41.15 -37.65 -5.23
C VAL A 315 -42.05 -37.74 -4.00
N LEU A 316 -42.88 -36.72 -3.73
CA LEU A 316 -43.79 -36.72 -2.57
C LEU A 316 -45.05 -37.56 -2.79
N ASP A 317 -45.46 -37.74 -4.04
CA ASP A 317 -46.67 -38.46 -4.37
C ASP A 317 -46.41 -39.97 -4.42
N ALA A 318 -47.11 -40.74 -3.60
CA ALA A 318 -46.89 -42.17 -3.42
C ALA A 318 -47.88 -43.04 -4.21
N THR A 319 -48.56 -42.47 -5.20
CA THR A 319 -49.78 -43.06 -5.75
C THR A 319 -49.56 -43.94 -6.99
N ASP A 320 -48.31 -44.13 -7.42
CA ASP A 320 -47.97 -44.94 -8.60
C ASP A 320 -48.25 -46.45 -8.39
N CYS A 321 -49.00 -47.05 -9.33
CA CYS A 321 -49.29 -48.49 -9.35
C CYS A 321 -48.33 -49.32 -10.22
N ASP A 322 -47.52 -48.72 -11.11
CA ASP A 322 -46.43 -49.34 -11.85
C ASP A 322 -45.25 -48.37 -12.11
N ASP A 323 -44.48 -48.10 -11.04
CA ASP A 323 -43.24 -47.29 -10.96
C ASP A 323 -42.15 -47.57 -12.02
N GLY A 324 -42.31 -48.61 -12.84
CA GLY A 324 -41.42 -48.93 -13.95
C GLY A 324 -41.94 -48.49 -15.32
N ASN A 325 -43.11 -47.88 -15.39
CA ASN A 325 -43.81 -47.50 -16.61
C ASN A 325 -44.54 -46.15 -16.49
N SER A 326 -43.91 -45.10 -17.05
CA SER A 326 -44.36 -43.70 -17.03
C SER A 326 -45.69 -43.39 -17.74
N TYR A 327 -46.44 -44.41 -18.15
CA TYR A 327 -47.78 -44.31 -18.75
C TYR A 327 -48.86 -44.92 -17.85
N ILE A 328 -48.47 -45.54 -16.73
CA ILE A 328 -49.36 -46.16 -15.76
C ILE A 328 -49.15 -45.46 -14.44
N HIS A 329 -49.96 -44.45 -14.19
CA HIS A 329 -49.87 -43.64 -12.99
C HIS A 329 -51.21 -42.95 -12.75
N PRO A 330 -51.47 -42.46 -11.53
CA PRO A 330 -52.67 -41.71 -11.24
C PRO A 330 -52.88 -40.54 -12.18
N ASN A 331 -54.11 -40.41 -12.69
CA ASN A 331 -54.50 -39.44 -13.71
C ASN A 331 -53.90 -39.67 -15.11
N ALA A 332 -53.31 -40.83 -15.40
CA ALA A 332 -53.05 -41.21 -16.80
C ALA A 332 -54.37 -41.29 -17.58
N GLU A 333 -54.28 -41.20 -18.91
CA GLU A 333 -55.46 -41.34 -19.78
C GLU A 333 -55.64 -42.82 -20.12
N GLU A 334 -56.79 -43.39 -19.74
CA GLU A 334 -57.17 -44.76 -20.10
C GLU A 334 -57.11 -44.97 -21.61
N LEU A 335 -56.32 -45.94 -22.07
CA LEU A 335 -56.30 -46.40 -23.46
C LEU A 335 -57.08 -47.70 -23.56
N CYS A 336 -57.76 -48.01 -24.68
CA CYS A 336 -58.37 -49.35 -24.85
C CYS A 336 -57.24 -50.43 -25.01
N ASN A 337 -56.58 -50.81 -23.92
CA ASN A 337 -55.36 -51.62 -23.87
C ASN A 337 -55.43 -52.79 -22.84
N GLU A 338 -56.54 -52.93 -22.11
CA GLU A 338 -56.79 -53.92 -21.05
C GLU A 338 -55.92 -53.76 -19.78
N LEU A 339 -55.26 -52.61 -19.60
CA LEU A 339 -54.55 -52.20 -18.40
C LEU A 339 -55.39 -51.15 -17.64
N ASP A 340 -55.09 -50.98 -16.35
CA ASP A 340 -55.61 -49.91 -15.49
C ASP A 340 -54.50 -48.85 -15.53
N ASP A 341 -54.57 -47.95 -16.50
CA ASP A 341 -53.51 -46.97 -16.78
C ASP A 341 -53.55 -45.86 -15.72
N ASP A 342 -54.74 -45.46 -15.25
CA ASP A 342 -54.92 -44.35 -14.30
C ASP A 342 -54.94 -44.75 -12.81
N CYS A 343 -54.71 -46.04 -12.52
CA CYS A 343 -54.62 -46.64 -11.20
C CYS A 343 -55.91 -46.49 -10.35
N ASP A 344 -57.09 -46.29 -10.96
CA ASP A 344 -58.36 -46.10 -10.26
C ASP A 344 -59.10 -47.41 -9.91
N SER A 345 -58.52 -48.56 -10.29
CA SER A 345 -59.05 -49.93 -10.14
C SER A 345 -60.18 -50.31 -11.10
N THR A 346 -60.47 -49.50 -12.10
CA THR A 346 -61.25 -49.87 -13.28
C THR A 346 -60.35 -50.08 -14.51
N ILE A 347 -60.92 -50.51 -15.62
CA ILE A 347 -60.16 -50.93 -16.82
C ILE A 347 -60.92 -50.42 -18.03
N ASP A 348 -60.27 -49.61 -18.85
CA ASP A 348 -60.72 -49.04 -20.12
C ASP A 348 -62.04 -48.21 -20.04
N GLU A 349 -62.41 -47.65 -18.87
CA GLU A 349 -63.57 -46.78 -18.75
C GLU A 349 -63.31 -45.39 -19.30
N ASN A 350 -64.23 -44.92 -20.14
CA ASN A 350 -64.04 -43.66 -20.88
C ASN A 350 -62.74 -43.64 -21.72
N ALA A 351 -62.18 -44.81 -22.03
CA ALA A 351 -60.90 -44.93 -22.69
C ALA A 351 -60.83 -44.13 -23.99
N LEU A 352 -59.69 -43.46 -24.18
CA LEU A 352 -59.31 -42.83 -25.42
C LEU A 352 -59.25 -43.89 -26.53
N GLY A 353 -60.11 -43.71 -27.53
CA GLY A 353 -60.33 -44.69 -28.61
C GLY A 353 -61.69 -45.39 -28.55
N SER A 354 -62.49 -45.17 -27.50
CA SER A 354 -63.91 -45.54 -27.52
C SER A 354 -64.69 -44.70 -28.56
N THR A 355 -65.57 -45.35 -29.33
CA THR A 355 -66.38 -44.68 -30.37
C THR A 355 -67.77 -44.34 -29.82
N ALA A 356 -68.20 -43.09 -30.00
CA ALA A 356 -69.52 -42.58 -29.58
C ALA A 356 -70.59 -42.82 -30.66
N TYR A 357 -71.75 -43.33 -30.26
CA TYR A 357 -72.90 -43.63 -31.12
C TYR A 357 -74.18 -42.91 -30.63
N TYR A 358 -74.99 -42.38 -31.54
CA TYR A 358 -76.19 -41.56 -31.30
C TYR A 358 -77.41 -42.14 -32.02
N ASP A 359 -78.60 -42.12 -31.44
CA ASP A 359 -79.81 -42.71 -32.08
C ASP A 359 -80.16 -41.93 -33.37
N ASP A 360 -80.45 -42.63 -34.48
CA ASP A 360 -80.81 -42.06 -35.79
C ASP A 360 -82.18 -42.61 -36.23
N LEU A 361 -83.27 -41.88 -35.93
CA LEU A 361 -84.65 -42.35 -36.14
C LEU A 361 -85.21 -42.12 -37.55
N ASP A 362 -84.77 -41.08 -38.26
CA ASP A 362 -85.29 -40.74 -39.58
C ASP A 362 -84.38 -41.21 -40.74
N GLY A 363 -83.17 -41.65 -40.44
CA GLY A 363 -82.23 -42.29 -41.35
C GLY A 363 -81.48 -41.32 -42.27
N ASP A 364 -81.36 -40.05 -41.90
CA ASP A 364 -80.64 -39.03 -42.68
C ASP A 364 -79.10 -39.09 -42.48
N GLY A 365 -78.64 -39.87 -41.51
CA GLY A 365 -77.23 -40.07 -41.16
C GLY A 365 -76.72 -39.12 -40.07
N TYR A 366 -77.57 -38.27 -39.52
CA TYR A 366 -77.40 -37.58 -38.25
C TYR A 366 -78.30 -38.26 -37.21
N GLY A 367 -77.97 -38.08 -35.94
CA GLY A 367 -78.71 -38.61 -34.83
C GLY A 367 -78.69 -37.62 -33.68
N SER A 368 -79.44 -37.92 -32.63
CA SER A 368 -79.60 -37.03 -31.48
C SER A 368 -79.59 -37.79 -30.15
N GLY A 369 -79.38 -37.05 -29.06
CA GLY A 369 -79.48 -37.57 -27.69
C GLY A 369 -78.14 -37.96 -27.04
N ALA A 370 -78.21 -38.86 -26.05
CA ALA A 370 -77.05 -39.22 -25.23
C ALA A 370 -76.16 -40.26 -25.94
N ALA A 371 -74.87 -39.95 -26.04
CA ALA A 371 -73.88 -40.85 -26.64
C ALA A 371 -73.80 -42.18 -25.88
N THR A 372 -73.79 -43.28 -26.63
CA THR A 372 -73.37 -44.60 -26.12
C THR A 372 -71.93 -44.86 -26.57
N ASN A 373 -70.97 -44.78 -25.64
CA ASN A 373 -69.54 -45.01 -25.91
C ASN A 373 -69.19 -46.51 -25.88
N SER A 374 -68.40 -46.98 -26.84
CA SER A 374 -67.94 -48.38 -26.87
C SER A 374 -66.58 -48.52 -27.56
N CYS A 375 -65.67 -49.33 -27.00
CA CYS A 375 -64.46 -49.81 -27.70
C CYS A 375 -64.79 -50.85 -28.82
N THR A 376 -66.08 -51.11 -29.13
CA THR A 376 -66.53 -52.05 -30.18
C THR A 376 -67.67 -51.48 -31.04
N GLU A 377 -67.76 -51.88 -32.31
CA GLU A 377 -68.71 -51.29 -33.28
C GLU A 377 -70.19 -51.63 -32.99
N LEU A 378 -71.05 -50.60 -32.91
CA LEU A 378 -72.52 -50.71 -32.82
C LEU A 378 -73.16 -50.43 -34.19
N VAL A 379 -73.94 -51.37 -34.74
CA VAL A 379 -74.55 -51.28 -36.09
C VAL A 379 -76.08 -51.13 -36.07
N GLY A 380 -76.60 -50.20 -36.87
CA GLY A 380 -77.96 -50.26 -37.45
C GLY A 380 -78.94 -49.15 -37.06
N SER A 381 -79.00 -48.74 -35.80
CA SER A 381 -79.94 -47.70 -35.30
C SER A 381 -79.21 -46.49 -34.73
N PHE A 382 -77.92 -46.37 -35.06
CA PHE A 382 -77.07 -45.34 -34.51
C PHE A 382 -76.26 -44.64 -35.62
N SER A 383 -76.21 -43.32 -35.57
CA SER A 383 -75.27 -42.49 -36.30
C SER A 383 -74.02 -42.23 -35.44
N LEU A 384 -72.91 -41.91 -36.09
CA LEU A 384 -71.71 -41.36 -35.45
C LEU A 384 -71.78 -39.84 -35.29
N ASN A 385 -72.87 -39.21 -35.75
CA ASN A 385 -73.02 -37.77 -35.87
C ASN A 385 -74.21 -37.29 -35.06
N ASN A 386 -73.99 -36.52 -33.99
CA ASN A 386 -75.01 -36.12 -33.00
C ASN A 386 -75.68 -34.76 -33.28
N LEU A 387 -75.68 -34.33 -34.54
CA LEU A 387 -75.97 -32.93 -34.85
C LEU A 387 -77.39 -32.73 -35.39
N ASP A 388 -78.27 -33.70 -35.19
CA ASP A 388 -79.68 -33.59 -35.54
C ASP A 388 -80.45 -32.83 -34.45
N CYS A 389 -81.12 -31.73 -34.83
CA CYS A 389 -81.96 -30.94 -33.92
C CYS A 389 -83.43 -31.38 -33.90
N ASP A 390 -83.87 -32.14 -34.90
CA ASP A 390 -85.16 -32.85 -34.90
C ASP A 390 -85.01 -34.20 -35.60
N ASP A 391 -84.72 -35.25 -34.82
CA ASP A 391 -84.57 -36.66 -35.22
C ASP A 391 -85.79 -37.27 -35.96
N GLY A 392 -86.87 -36.49 -36.11
CA GLY A 392 -88.05 -36.82 -36.90
C GLY A 392 -88.16 -36.12 -38.25
N ASP A 393 -87.27 -35.17 -38.59
CA ASP A 393 -87.29 -34.35 -39.80
C ASP A 393 -85.92 -34.26 -40.51
N ALA A 394 -85.78 -35.06 -41.57
CA ALA A 394 -84.58 -35.13 -42.41
C ALA A 394 -84.18 -33.83 -43.14
N THR A 395 -84.90 -32.72 -42.94
CA THR A 395 -84.50 -31.39 -43.42
C THR A 395 -83.88 -30.50 -42.34
N GLN A 396 -83.95 -30.91 -41.07
CA GLN A 396 -83.40 -30.21 -39.90
C GLN A 396 -82.15 -30.92 -39.41
N ASN A 397 -81.05 -30.69 -40.11
CA ASN A 397 -79.73 -31.25 -39.79
C ASN A 397 -78.65 -30.26 -40.25
N PRO A 398 -77.36 -30.47 -39.97
CA PRO A 398 -76.29 -29.54 -40.35
C PRO A 398 -76.13 -29.25 -41.85
N GLN A 399 -76.83 -29.98 -42.72
CA GLN A 399 -76.87 -29.74 -44.16
C GLN A 399 -78.20 -29.14 -44.62
N GLY A 400 -79.12 -28.82 -43.72
CA GLY A 400 -80.30 -28.04 -44.00
C GLY A 400 -79.95 -26.66 -44.55
N ILE A 401 -80.85 -26.09 -45.34
CA ILE A 401 -80.64 -24.80 -46.01
C ILE A 401 -81.61 -23.79 -45.44
N GLU A 402 -81.06 -22.74 -44.83
CA GLU A 402 -81.78 -21.63 -44.24
C GLU A 402 -82.55 -20.80 -45.28
N VAL A 403 -83.80 -20.48 -44.95
CA VAL A 403 -84.70 -19.61 -45.70
C VAL A 403 -85.47 -18.76 -44.68
N CYS A 404 -85.82 -17.49 -44.96
CA CYS A 404 -86.49 -16.63 -43.96
C CYS A 404 -87.90 -17.17 -43.57
N ASN A 405 -88.00 -18.21 -42.72
CA ASN A 405 -89.20 -18.95 -42.33
C ASN A 405 -89.42 -19.03 -40.80
N GLY A 406 -88.40 -18.75 -39.99
CA GLY A 406 -88.42 -18.72 -38.52
C GLY A 406 -88.07 -20.04 -37.82
N GLU A 407 -87.59 -21.06 -38.53
CA GLU A 407 -87.06 -22.32 -38.00
C GLU A 407 -85.52 -22.34 -38.10
N ASP A 408 -84.85 -23.26 -37.40
CA ASP A 408 -83.40 -23.49 -37.50
C ASP A 408 -83.18 -24.76 -38.34
N ASP A 409 -83.13 -24.59 -39.65
CA ASP A 409 -83.11 -25.69 -40.62
C ASP A 409 -81.74 -26.38 -40.66
N ASN A 410 -80.66 -25.66 -40.33
CA ASN A 410 -79.30 -26.20 -40.34
C ASN A 410 -78.77 -26.58 -38.93
N CYS A 411 -79.62 -26.54 -37.91
CA CYS A 411 -79.32 -26.90 -36.52
C CYS A 411 -78.08 -26.19 -35.93
N ASN A 412 -77.79 -24.96 -36.38
CA ASN A 412 -76.65 -24.18 -35.88
C ASN A 412 -77.00 -23.32 -34.65
N GLY A 413 -78.26 -23.35 -34.21
CA GLY A 413 -78.79 -22.59 -33.08
C GLY A 413 -79.32 -21.20 -33.43
N ALA A 414 -79.35 -20.82 -34.71
CA ALA A 414 -79.79 -19.52 -35.18
C ALA A 414 -80.81 -19.65 -36.33
N SER A 415 -82.08 -19.35 -36.01
CA SER A 415 -83.14 -19.34 -37.02
C SER A 415 -82.89 -18.26 -38.08
N ASP A 416 -83.03 -18.65 -39.35
CA ASP A 416 -82.88 -17.79 -40.55
C ASP A 416 -81.48 -17.14 -40.72
N ASP A 417 -80.44 -17.67 -40.08
CA ASP A 417 -79.05 -17.24 -40.29
C ASP A 417 -78.62 -17.54 -41.73
N ASN A 418 -77.99 -16.58 -42.42
CA ASN A 418 -77.55 -16.77 -43.81
C ASN A 418 -78.66 -17.27 -44.76
N ALA A 419 -79.92 -16.93 -44.46
CA ALA A 419 -81.06 -17.27 -45.28
C ALA A 419 -80.78 -16.90 -46.75
N ASN A 420 -81.00 -17.84 -47.67
CA ASN A 420 -80.60 -17.65 -49.07
C ASN A 420 -81.28 -16.46 -49.77
N ASP A 421 -82.36 -15.94 -49.17
CA ASP A 421 -83.18 -14.83 -49.65
C ASP A 421 -83.01 -13.51 -48.86
N ALA A 422 -81.95 -13.37 -48.06
CA ALA A 422 -81.62 -12.15 -47.33
C ALA A 422 -81.00 -11.03 -48.21
N SER A 423 -81.13 -9.75 -47.78
CA SER A 423 -80.64 -8.55 -48.50
C SER A 423 -79.43 -7.90 -47.80
N ILE A 424 -78.51 -7.29 -48.56
CA ILE A 424 -77.30 -6.62 -48.04
C ILE A 424 -77.62 -5.18 -47.61
N TRP A 425 -77.10 -4.77 -46.45
CA TRP A 425 -77.19 -3.43 -45.87
C TRP A 425 -75.79 -2.98 -45.40
N TYR A 426 -75.42 -1.72 -45.55
CA TYR A 426 -74.10 -1.18 -45.20
C TYR A 426 -74.22 -0.28 -43.96
N ALA A 427 -73.31 -0.41 -42.98
CA ALA A 427 -73.32 0.43 -41.79
C ALA A 427 -73.13 1.91 -42.19
N ASP A 428 -73.90 2.82 -41.57
CA ASP A 428 -73.86 4.27 -41.78
C ASP A 428 -73.59 4.91 -40.41
N THR A 429 -72.31 4.96 -40.03
CA THR A 429 -71.89 5.27 -38.66
C THR A 429 -71.90 6.77 -38.37
N ASP A 430 -71.54 7.60 -39.35
CA ASP A 430 -71.53 9.06 -39.24
C ASP A 430 -72.86 9.74 -39.65
N GLY A 431 -73.77 8.99 -40.28
CA GLY A 431 -75.12 9.45 -40.61
C GLY A 431 -75.21 10.30 -41.88
N ASP A 432 -74.21 10.24 -42.76
CA ASP A 432 -74.16 11.01 -44.01
C ASP A 432 -74.95 10.38 -45.18
N THR A 433 -75.52 9.19 -44.94
CA THR A 433 -76.34 8.35 -45.84
C THR A 433 -75.60 7.48 -46.85
N TYR A 434 -74.27 7.53 -46.84
CA TYR A 434 -73.40 6.55 -47.46
C TYR A 434 -72.95 5.59 -46.36
N GLY A 435 -72.82 4.32 -46.69
CA GLY A 435 -72.37 3.31 -45.76
C GLY A 435 -71.06 2.67 -46.19
N ASP A 436 -70.39 2.06 -45.23
CA ASP A 436 -69.12 1.38 -45.45
C ASP A 436 -69.30 0.13 -46.35
N PRO A 437 -68.71 0.07 -47.56
CA PRO A 437 -68.74 -1.11 -48.44
C PRO A 437 -68.14 -2.37 -47.81
N LEU A 438 -67.29 -2.21 -46.79
CA LEU A 438 -66.61 -3.28 -46.07
C LEU A 438 -67.36 -3.68 -44.80
N SER A 439 -68.21 -2.80 -44.24
CA SER A 439 -69.08 -3.10 -43.12
C SER A 439 -70.52 -3.22 -43.59
N TRP A 440 -70.86 -4.44 -43.98
CA TRP A 440 -72.21 -4.79 -44.40
C TRP A 440 -72.76 -5.92 -43.54
N ASP A 441 -74.07 -5.96 -43.46
CA ASP A 441 -74.84 -7.00 -42.80
C ASP A 441 -75.89 -7.56 -43.77
N LEU A 442 -76.11 -8.87 -43.69
CA LEU A 442 -77.06 -9.59 -44.53
C LEU A 442 -78.29 -9.91 -43.69
N GLY A 443 -79.45 -9.37 -44.05
CA GLY A 443 -80.65 -9.54 -43.24
C GLY A 443 -81.96 -9.49 -44.03
N CYS A 444 -82.97 -10.17 -43.51
CA CYS A 444 -84.33 -10.16 -44.07
C CYS A 444 -85.03 -8.77 -43.90
N THR A 445 -84.48 -7.88 -43.05
CA THR A 445 -84.98 -6.49 -42.83
C THR A 445 -83.83 -5.51 -42.59
N VAL A 446 -84.02 -4.20 -42.86
CA VAL A 446 -83.00 -3.15 -42.63
C VAL A 446 -82.58 -3.09 -41.15
N PRO A 447 -81.29 -3.32 -40.83
CA PRO A 447 -80.76 -3.14 -39.50
C PRO A 447 -80.72 -1.65 -39.11
N SER A 448 -80.82 -1.35 -37.81
CA SER A 448 -80.73 0.03 -37.33
C SER A 448 -79.31 0.57 -37.51
N GLY A 449 -79.15 1.73 -38.14
CA GLY A 449 -77.83 2.32 -38.42
C GLY A 449 -77.18 1.79 -39.70
N TYR A 450 -77.97 1.21 -40.61
CA TYR A 450 -77.50 0.73 -41.91
C TYR A 450 -78.31 1.34 -43.06
N VAL A 451 -77.68 1.49 -44.22
CA VAL A 451 -78.23 2.01 -45.48
C VAL A 451 -78.01 1.05 -46.65
N ALA A 452 -78.62 1.32 -47.80
CA ALA A 452 -78.49 0.47 -48.98
C ALA A 452 -77.32 0.86 -49.89
N ASP A 453 -76.76 2.06 -49.73
CA ASP A 453 -75.68 2.60 -50.55
C ASP A 453 -74.34 2.43 -49.83
N GLY A 454 -73.55 1.44 -50.26
CA GLY A 454 -72.26 1.11 -49.64
C GLY A 454 -71.09 1.76 -50.36
N THR A 455 -71.09 3.08 -50.54
CA THR A 455 -70.05 3.78 -51.34
C THR A 455 -69.15 4.70 -50.52
N ASP A 456 -69.24 4.66 -49.20
CA ASP A 456 -68.39 5.46 -48.31
C ASP A 456 -66.97 4.90 -48.22
N CYS A 457 -65.93 5.72 -48.42
CA CYS A 457 -64.54 5.29 -48.21
C CYS A 457 -64.03 5.56 -46.78
N ASN A 458 -64.77 6.29 -45.95
CA ASN A 458 -64.54 6.49 -44.53
C ASN A 458 -65.83 6.81 -43.76
N ASP A 459 -66.58 5.75 -43.41
CA ASP A 459 -67.87 5.77 -42.68
C ASP A 459 -67.80 6.35 -41.24
N LEU A 460 -66.62 6.78 -40.78
CA LEU A 460 -66.44 7.45 -39.50
C LEU A 460 -66.37 8.98 -39.64
N ASP A 461 -66.33 9.51 -40.85
CA ASP A 461 -66.16 10.93 -41.13
C ASP A 461 -67.03 11.39 -42.30
N GLY A 462 -68.20 11.94 -41.99
CA GLY A 462 -69.16 12.41 -43.00
C GLY A 462 -68.70 13.63 -43.82
N ALA A 463 -67.40 13.98 -43.76
CA ALA A 463 -66.74 14.87 -44.72
C ALA A 463 -65.99 14.11 -45.83
N ILE A 464 -65.83 12.79 -45.73
CA ILE A 464 -65.13 11.92 -46.68
C ILE A 464 -66.15 10.94 -47.26
N HIS A 465 -66.64 11.24 -48.45
CA HIS A 465 -67.68 10.46 -49.11
C HIS A 465 -67.70 10.82 -50.60
N PRO A 466 -68.35 10.04 -51.49
CA PRO A 466 -68.32 10.24 -52.95
C PRO A 466 -68.77 11.62 -53.49
N ALA A 467 -69.29 12.49 -52.64
CA ALA A 467 -69.76 13.83 -52.98
C ALA A 467 -69.01 14.96 -52.25
N ALA A 468 -67.94 14.64 -51.52
CA ALA A 468 -67.06 15.60 -50.86
C ALA A 468 -66.15 16.35 -51.85
N ALA A 469 -65.37 17.32 -51.36
CA ALA A 469 -64.43 18.09 -52.18
C ALA A 469 -63.02 17.97 -51.61
N GLU A 470 -62.04 17.71 -52.49
CA GLU A 470 -60.62 17.53 -52.15
C GLU A 470 -60.01 18.72 -51.40
N ILE A 471 -59.32 18.42 -50.29
CA ILE A 471 -58.48 19.34 -49.53
C ILE A 471 -57.08 18.74 -49.41
N CYS A 472 -56.00 19.56 -49.41
CA CYS A 472 -54.62 19.02 -49.38
C CYS A 472 -54.30 18.40 -48.01
N ASN A 473 -54.66 17.13 -47.83
CA ASN A 473 -54.53 16.37 -46.59
C ASN A 473 -53.99 14.94 -46.85
N GLN A 474 -53.68 14.59 -48.10
CA GLN A 474 -53.25 13.26 -48.54
C GLN A 474 -54.31 12.16 -48.34
N ILE A 475 -55.58 12.54 -48.25
CA ILE A 475 -56.75 11.65 -48.21
C ILE A 475 -57.52 11.82 -49.53
N ASP A 476 -58.21 10.77 -49.96
CA ASP A 476 -59.14 10.79 -51.09
C ASP A 476 -60.51 11.18 -50.55
N ASP A 477 -60.76 12.47 -50.34
CA ASP A 477 -61.95 12.95 -49.65
C ASP A 477 -63.22 12.59 -50.43
N ASP A 478 -63.17 12.61 -51.77
CA ASP A 478 -64.32 12.33 -52.63
C ASP A 478 -64.43 10.87 -53.12
N CYS A 479 -63.67 9.96 -52.53
CA CYS A 479 -63.67 8.51 -52.81
C CYS A 479 -63.51 8.14 -54.30
N ASN A 480 -62.83 8.96 -55.11
CA ASN A 480 -62.67 8.74 -56.54
C ASN A 480 -61.37 8.02 -56.92
N PHE A 481 -60.56 7.64 -55.93
CA PHE A 481 -59.22 7.08 -56.01
C PHE A 481 -58.14 8.07 -56.49
N GLN A 482 -58.31 9.37 -56.27
CA GLN A 482 -57.34 10.41 -56.64
C GLN A 482 -57.12 11.39 -55.49
N ILE A 483 -56.14 11.06 -54.65
CA ILE A 483 -55.68 11.88 -53.53
C ILE A 483 -55.29 13.30 -53.98
N ASP A 484 -55.87 14.31 -53.32
CA ASP A 484 -55.56 15.74 -53.41
C ASP A 484 -55.65 16.32 -54.85
N ASN A 485 -56.51 15.76 -55.70
CA ASN A 485 -56.60 16.26 -57.07
C ASN A 485 -57.30 17.62 -57.12
N GLY A 486 -56.64 18.61 -57.75
CA GLY A 486 -57.21 19.95 -57.93
C GLY A 486 -56.86 20.98 -56.86
N VAL A 487 -55.93 20.68 -55.94
CA VAL A 487 -55.42 21.61 -54.90
C VAL A 487 -54.13 22.35 -55.33
N PRO A 488 -53.81 23.55 -54.78
CA PRO A 488 -52.56 24.29 -55.07
C PRO A 488 -51.28 23.58 -54.59
N THR A 489 -50.12 23.77 -55.26
CA THR A 489 -48.85 23.06 -54.97
C THR A 489 -47.63 23.99 -54.75
N SER A 490 -46.64 23.51 -53.99
CA SER A 490 -45.33 24.12 -53.68
C SER A 490 -44.16 23.33 -54.29
N ILE A 491 -42.96 23.90 -54.36
CA ILE A 491 -41.72 23.27 -54.89
C ILE A 491 -40.85 22.78 -53.73
N TRP A 492 -40.27 21.59 -53.85
CA TRP A 492 -39.42 20.92 -52.85
C TRP A 492 -38.14 20.36 -53.49
N TYR A 493 -36.99 20.57 -52.85
CA TYR A 493 -35.65 20.17 -53.30
C TYR A 493 -35.23 18.85 -52.67
N LEU A 494 -34.53 17.97 -53.39
CA LEU A 494 -34.03 16.71 -52.81
C LEU A 494 -32.99 17.05 -51.74
N ASP A 495 -33.08 16.40 -50.60
CA ASP A 495 -32.13 16.44 -49.48
C ASP A 495 -31.59 15.02 -49.38
N SER A 496 -30.50 14.73 -50.10
CA SER A 496 -30.06 13.34 -50.27
C SER A 496 -29.25 12.83 -49.08
N ASP A 497 -28.64 13.72 -48.32
CA ASP A 497 -27.77 13.41 -47.20
C ASP A 497 -28.39 13.73 -45.82
N GLY A 498 -29.51 14.45 -45.79
CA GLY A 498 -30.39 14.61 -44.64
C GLY A 498 -30.04 15.79 -43.73
N ASP A 499 -29.30 16.78 -44.23
CA ASP A 499 -28.81 17.90 -43.41
C ASP A 499 -29.79 19.10 -43.34
N GLY A 500 -30.89 19.04 -44.09
CA GLY A 500 -31.93 20.06 -44.10
C GLY A 500 -31.80 21.11 -45.21
N TYR A 501 -30.74 21.06 -46.01
CA TYR A 501 -30.56 21.81 -47.25
C TYR A 501 -30.80 20.86 -48.43
N GLY A 502 -30.93 21.38 -49.65
CA GLY A 502 -31.26 20.50 -50.78
C GLY A 502 -30.82 21.00 -52.15
N ASP A 503 -30.68 20.06 -53.08
CA ASP A 503 -30.19 20.30 -54.43
C ASP A 503 -31.18 21.14 -55.26
N ILE A 504 -30.76 22.36 -55.59
CA ILE A 504 -31.51 23.31 -56.43
C ILE A 504 -31.92 22.75 -57.80
N THR A 505 -31.23 21.72 -58.29
CA THR A 505 -31.49 21.10 -59.60
C THR A 505 -32.48 19.95 -59.53
N ASN A 506 -32.71 19.36 -58.35
CA ASN A 506 -33.58 18.22 -58.16
C ASN A 506 -34.89 18.62 -57.48
N VAL A 507 -35.87 19.07 -58.28
CA VAL A 507 -37.13 19.63 -57.78
C VAL A 507 -38.35 18.71 -57.95
N MET A 508 -39.27 18.77 -56.99
CA MET A 508 -40.56 18.10 -57.02
C MET A 508 -41.69 19.06 -56.62
N GLN A 509 -42.83 19.01 -57.31
CA GLN A 509 -43.97 19.88 -57.05
C GLN A 509 -45.12 19.10 -56.41
N ARG A 510 -45.49 19.45 -55.17
CA ARG A 510 -46.54 18.81 -54.36
C ARG A 510 -47.18 19.83 -53.42
N CYS A 511 -48.40 19.59 -52.96
CA CYS A 511 -49.08 20.48 -52.01
C CYS A 511 -48.61 20.28 -50.56
N TYR A 512 -47.93 19.16 -50.29
CA TYR A 512 -47.27 18.79 -49.03
C TYR A 512 -45.77 18.54 -49.25
N GLN A 513 -44.97 18.52 -48.17
CA GLN A 513 -43.54 18.21 -48.19
C GLN A 513 -43.30 16.71 -48.48
N PRO A 514 -42.67 16.33 -49.60
CA PRO A 514 -42.31 14.94 -49.85
C PRO A 514 -41.18 14.49 -48.92
N ALA A 515 -41.16 13.20 -48.56
CA ALA A 515 -40.07 12.62 -47.78
C ALA A 515 -38.72 12.76 -48.50
N GLY A 516 -37.66 13.08 -47.75
CA GLY A 516 -36.30 13.32 -48.27
C GLY A 516 -36.19 14.60 -49.10
N ARG A 517 -37.08 15.58 -48.88
CA ARG A 517 -37.06 16.86 -49.59
C ARG A 517 -37.31 18.02 -48.65
N VAL A 518 -36.66 19.15 -48.91
CA VAL A 518 -36.74 20.37 -48.09
C VAL A 518 -37.10 21.58 -48.94
N ALA A 519 -37.47 22.67 -48.27
CA ALA A 519 -37.80 23.93 -48.92
C ALA A 519 -36.56 24.79 -49.20
N ASN A 520 -35.47 24.58 -48.44
CA ASN A 520 -34.21 25.30 -48.61
C ASN A 520 -33.41 24.70 -49.78
N ASN A 521 -32.70 25.53 -50.54
CA ASN A 521 -31.96 25.11 -51.73
C ASN A 521 -30.49 25.57 -51.75
N GLU A 522 -29.96 25.87 -50.56
CA GLU A 522 -28.64 26.51 -50.37
C GLU A 522 -27.50 25.50 -50.17
N ASP A 523 -27.74 24.22 -50.48
CA ASP A 523 -26.74 23.16 -50.35
C ASP A 523 -25.68 23.26 -51.46
N CYS A 524 -24.41 23.35 -51.08
CA CYS A 524 -23.30 23.36 -52.02
C CYS A 524 -22.81 21.94 -52.40
N ASN A 525 -23.16 20.90 -51.64
CA ASN A 525 -22.95 19.50 -51.98
C ASN A 525 -23.97 18.54 -51.30
N ASP A 526 -25.13 18.36 -51.94
CA ASP A 526 -26.26 17.47 -51.55
C ASP A 526 -25.96 15.96 -51.58
N ALA A 527 -24.71 15.55 -51.38
CA ALA A 527 -24.31 14.17 -51.23
C ALA A 527 -23.47 13.94 -49.95
N GLU A 528 -23.09 15.00 -49.25
CA GLU A 528 -22.21 14.98 -48.09
C GLU A 528 -22.78 15.91 -47.01
N PRO A 529 -23.38 15.38 -45.94
CA PRO A 529 -24.15 16.19 -44.97
C PRO A 529 -23.29 17.10 -44.08
N ASN A 530 -21.97 17.08 -44.28
CA ASN A 530 -21.00 17.95 -43.61
C ASN A 530 -20.53 19.09 -44.52
N ILE A 531 -21.15 19.28 -45.69
CA ILE A 531 -20.81 20.36 -46.64
C ILE A 531 -22.09 21.16 -46.94
N SER A 532 -22.45 22.03 -46.01
CA SER A 532 -23.62 22.89 -46.12
C SER A 532 -23.48 24.15 -45.28
N PRO A 533 -24.35 25.16 -45.45
CA PRO A 533 -24.22 26.44 -44.76
C PRO A 533 -24.18 26.41 -43.22
N ALA A 534 -24.47 25.26 -42.60
CA ALA A 534 -24.43 25.05 -41.16
C ALA A 534 -23.27 24.16 -40.68
N ALA A 535 -22.41 23.66 -41.58
CA ALA A 535 -21.29 22.80 -41.21
C ALA A 535 -20.09 23.58 -40.65
N ASP A 536 -19.26 22.89 -39.86
CA ASP A 536 -18.01 23.41 -39.32
C ASP A 536 -16.83 23.19 -40.30
N GLU A 537 -15.86 24.12 -40.30
CA GLU A 537 -14.68 24.08 -41.18
C GLU A 537 -13.62 23.08 -40.70
N LEU A 538 -12.79 22.59 -41.63
CA LEU A 538 -11.65 21.71 -41.36
C LEU A 538 -10.35 22.29 -41.95
N CYS A 539 -9.31 22.51 -41.14
CA CYS A 539 -7.94 22.84 -41.56
C CYS A 539 -7.34 21.75 -42.46
N ALA A 540 -7.73 20.47 -42.28
CA ALA A 540 -7.12 19.31 -42.94
C ALA A 540 -7.54 19.11 -44.40
N ASP A 541 -8.55 19.82 -44.89
CA ASP A 541 -9.00 19.72 -46.28
C ASP A 541 -8.87 21.03 -47.05
N THR A 542 -9.41 21.07 -48.27
CA THR A 542 -9.42 22.27 -49.12
C THR A 542 -10.84 22.57 -49.59
N VAL A 543 -11.83 22.12 -48.82
CA VAL A 543 -13.25 22.23 -49.10
C VAL A 543 -13.79 23.39 -48.24
N ASP A 544 -14.72 24.13 -48.83
CA ASP A 544 -15.48 25.17 -48.14
C ASP A 544 -16.71 24.45 -47.56
N ASN A 545 -16.57 23.96 -46.34
CA ASN A 545 -17.55 23.06 -45.72
C ASN A 545 -18.80 23.83 -45.34
N ASN A 546 -18.66 25.10 -44.96
CA ASN A 546 -19.76 25.96 -44.58
C ASN A 546 -20.36 26.80 -45.73
N CYS A 547 -19.90 26.57 -46.98
CA CYS A 547 -20.33 27.23 -48.20
C CYS A 547 -20.26 28.79 -48.16
N ASP A 548 -19.41 29.40 -47.33
CA ASP A 548 -19.33 30.85 -47.15
C ASP A 548 -18.37 31.56 -48.13
N GLY A 549 -17.61 30.77 -48.88
CA GLY A 549 -16.64 31.21 -49.89
C GLY A 549 -15.21 31.35 -49.39
N THR A 550 -14.91 30.96 -48.15
CA THR A 550 -13.57 30.87 -47.57
C THR A 550 -13.18 29.42 -47.32
N ILE A 551 -11.88 29.14 -47.21
CA ILE A 551 -11.35 27.78 -46.99
C ILE A 551 -10.35 27.89 -45.84
N ASN A 552 -10.45 26.99 -44.85
CA ASN A 552 -9.50 26.78 -43.73
C ASN A 552 -9.33 28.01 -42.81
N GLU A 553 -10.41 28.39 -42.12
CA GLU A 553 -10.39 29.47 -41.13
C GLU A 553 -9.97 28.96 -39.72
N PRO A 554 -8.77 29.28 -39.20
CA PRO A 554 -8.20 28.63 -38.01
C PRO A 554 -8.94 28.90 -36.69
N ASN A 555 -9.80 29.92 -36.62
CA ASN A 555 -10.55 30.25 -35.41
C ASN A 555 -11.93 29.58 -35.34
N THR A 556 -12.36 28.93 -36.43
CA THR A 556 -13.65 28.25 -36.56
C THR A 556 -13.50 26.81 -37.02
N ALA A 557 -12.28 26.40 -37.42
CA ALA A 557 -11.95 25.03 -37.76
C ALA A 557 -11.89 24.15 -36.51
N ILE A 558 -12.63 23.04 -36.52
CA ILE A 558 -12.73 22.12 -35.36
C ILE A 558 -11.45 21.27 -35.15
N ASP A 559 -10.61 21.17 -36.18
CA ASP A 559 -9.34 20.42 -36.21
C ASP A 559 -8.10 21.34 -36.19
N ALA A 560 -8.27 22.62 -35.85
CA ALA A 560 -7.14 23.52 -35.64
C ALA A 560 -6.23 23.00 -34.51
N PHE A 561 -4.92 23.01 -34.75
CA PHE A 561 -3.95 22.40 -33.87
C PHE A 561 -3.60 23.34 -32.72
N ALA A 562 -3.72 22.85 -31.49
CA ALA A 562 -3.33 23.57 -30.28
C ALA A 562 -1.93 23.13 -29.86
N GLY A 563 -0.99 24.06 -29.77
CA GLY A 563 0.39 23.75 -29.36
C GLY A 563 1.08 24.90 -28.62
N TYR A 564 2.28 24.60 -28.10
CA TYR A 564 3.11 25.52 -27.34
C TYR A 564 4.24 26.07 -28.22
N LEU A 565 4.46 27.38 -28.15
CA LEU A 565 5.50 28.06 -28.95
C LEU A 565 6.86 27.87 -28.26
N ASP A 566 7.81 27.25 -28.96
CA ASP A 566 9.23 27.16 -28.63
C ASP A 566 9.94 28.38 -29.26
N THR A 567 10.36 29.32 -28.41
CA THR A 567 10.79 30.66 -28.86
C THR A 567 12.27 30.72 -29.19
N ASP A 568 13.12 29.93 -28.54
CA ASP A 568 14.57 29.89 -28.77
C ASP A 568 15.05 28.71 -29.63
N GLY A 569 14.17 27.74 -29.89
CA GLY A 569 14.32 26.65 -30.85
C GLY A 569 15.10 25.46 -30.32
N ASP A 570 15.08 25.24 -29.02
CA ASP A 570 15.86 24.18 -28.35
C ASP A 570 15.10 22.84 -28.25
N GLY A 571 13.79 22.85 -28.54
CA GLY A 571 12.91 21.70 -28.52
C GLY A 571 11.93 21.66 -27.35
N PHE A 572 12.02 22.60 -26.40
CA PHE A 572 11.12 22.77 -25.27
C PHE A 572 10.35 24.10 -25.40
N ALA A 573 9.23 24.28 -24.69
CA ALA A 573 8.38 25.47 -24.89
C ALA A 573 7.88 26.06 -23.57
N GLY A 574 7.74 27.39 -23.50
CA GLY A 574 7.41 28.16 -22.28
C GLY A 574 5.95 28.14 -21.79
N GLY A 575 5.14 27.17 -22.22
CA GLY A 575 3.81 26.90 -21.64
C GLY A 575 2.63 27.80 -22.08
N VAL A 576 2.76 28.62 -23.14
CA VAL A 576 1.63 29.42 -23.70
C VAL A 576 0.94 28.71 -24.87
N LEU A 577 -0.35 28.36 -24.73
CA LEU A 577 -1.16 27.70 -25.76
C LEU A 577 -1.61 28.66 -26.90
N GLN A 578 -1.41 28.24 -28.16
CA GLN A 578 -1.87 28.95 -29.37
C GLN A 578 -2.52 28.00 -30.39
N TYR A 579 -3.46 28.50 -31.21
CA TYR A 579 -4.18 27.75 -32.25
C TYR A 579 -3.75 28.20 -33.65
N ASP A 580 -3.30 27.28 -34.50
CA ASP A 580 -2.98 27.54 -35.91
C ASP A 580 -3.23 26.31 -36.79
N CYS A 581 -3.33 26.50 -38.11
CA CYS A 581 -3.42 25.41 -39.09
C CYS A 581 -2.02 25.02 -39.66
N ASP A 582 -0.89 25.54 -39.12
CA ASP A 582 0.48 25.27 -39.59
C ASP A 582 1.42 24.70 -38.46
N ASP A 583 2.31 23.77 -38.82
CA ASP A 583 3.18 22.94 -37.94
C ASP A 583 4.39 23.69 -37.30
N ILE A 584 4.18 24.77 -36.54
CA ILE A 584 5.28 25.50 -35.85
C ILE A 584 5.39 25.16 -34.34
N PHE A 585 4.48 24.35 -33.80
CA PHE A 585 4.38 24.12 -32.35
C PHE A 585 4.99 22.79 -31.88
N VAL A 586 5.50 22.80 -30.64
CA VAL A 586 5.89 21.57 -29.92
C VAL A 586 4.63 20.92 -29.34
N LEU A 587 4.49 19.61 -29.58
CA LEU A 587 3.39 18.78 -29.13
C LEU A 587 3.56 18.41 -27.66
N SER A 588 2.52 18.65 -26.85
CA SER A 588 2.44 18.02 -25.52
C SER A 588 2.05 16.55 -25.69
N ASP A 589 3.02 15.67 -25.46
CA ASP A 589 2.78 14.25 -25.27
C ASP A 589 2.12 14.08 -23.89
N GLN A 590 0.80 13.88 -23.85
CA GLN A 590 0.02 13.67 -22.61
C GLN A 590 0.33 12.35 -21.85
N GLU A 591 1.52 11.77 -22.02
CA GLU A 591 1.88 10.43 -21.50
C GLU A 591 3.18 10.37 -20.68
N THR A 592 3.80 11.50 -20.34
CA THR A 592 4.88 11.54 -19.34
C THR A 592 4.52 12.45 -18.18
N SER A 593 4.54 11.87 -16.99
CA SER A 593 4.49 12.59 -15.71
C SER A 593 5.91 13.07 -15.40
N SER A 594 6.34 14.18 -16.01
CA SER A 594 7.61 14.88 -15.72
C SER A 594 7.50 16.36 -16.16
N PRO A 595 8.26 17.31 -15.57
CA PRO A 595 8.03 18.75 -15.73
C PRO A 595 8.73 19.29 -17.00
N ASP A 596 8.31 18.86 -18.18
CA ASP A 596 9.02 19.14 -19.46
C ASP A 596 8.78 20.57 -20.01
N PHE A 597 8.45 21.55 -19.16
CA PHE A 597 8.30 22.94 -19.59
C PHE A 597 9.62 23.67 -19.44
N ASP A 598 10.04 24.33 -20.52
CA ASP A 598 11.19 25.21 -20.51
C ASP A 598 10.98 26.32 -19.47
N CYS A 599 11.80 26.29 -18.42
CA CYS A 599 11.75 27.24 -17.33
C CYS A 599 12.26 28.64 -17.76
N ASN A 600 12.89 28.74 -18.94
CA ASN A 600 13.26 30.00 -19.60
C ASN A 600 13.35 29.88 -21.15
N ASP A 601 12.19 29.90 -21.81
CA ASP A 601 11.96 29.88 -23.28
C ASP A 601 12.58 31.04 -24.10
N GLU A 602 13.45 31.86 -23.50
CA GLU A 602 14.27 32.84 -24.22
C GLU A 602 15.77 32.46 -24.26
N ASP A 603 16.16 31.37 -23.62
CA ASP A 603 17.56 30.95 -23.40
C ASP A 603 17.82 29.45 -23.65
N ILE A 604 18.32 29.15 -24.85
CA ILE A 604 18.69 27.82 -25.37
C ILE A 604 19.63 26.96 -24.47
N GLU A 605 20.24 27.55 -23.43
CA GLU A 605 21.10 26.85 -22.47
C GLU A 605 20.35 26.40 -21.19
N VAL A 606 19.06 26.69 -21.07
CA VAL A 606 18.19 26.33 -19.94
C VAL A 606 17.02 25.51 -20.46
N ASN A 607 17.02 24.20 -20.24
CA ASN A 607 15.94 23.30 -20.63
C ASN A 607 16.05 21.95 -19.93
N PRO A 608 14.96 21.15 -19.89
CA PRO A 608 14.94 19.83 -19.24
C PRO A 608 16.04 18.82 -19.62
N ASP A 609 16.70 18.99 -20.76
CA ASP A 609 17.78 18.11 -21.24
C ASP A 609 19.18 18.72 -21.06
N ALA A 610 19.29 19.93 -20.51
CA ALA A 610 20.57 20.60 -20.28
C ALA A 610 21.39 19.87 -19.20
N VAL A 611 22.69 20.16 -19.16
CA VAL A 611 23.59 19.61 -18.14
C VAL A 611 23.81 20.66 -17.07
N GLU A 612 23.49 20.30 -15.84
CA GLU A 612 23.71 21.11 -14.64
C GLU A 612 25.17 21.59 -14.49
N ILE A 613 25.33 22.87 -14.23
CA ILE A 613 26.60 23.56 -13.95
C ILE A 613 26.44 24.37 -12.67
N CYS A 614 27.43 24.34 -11.75
CA CYS A 614 27.25 24.95 -10.43
C CYS A 614 27.28 26.52 -10.51
N ASP A 615 26.22 27.16 -11.02
CA ASP A 615 26.10 28.62 -11.26
C ASP A 615 24.81 29.27 -10.71
N ALA A 616 24.03 28.51 -9.93
CA ALA A 616 22.76 28.89 -9.31
C ALA A 616 21.61 29.17 -10.30
N VAL A 617 21.72 28.68 -11.54
CA VAL A 617 20.62 28.59 -12.50
C VAL A 617 20.19 27.13 -12.58
N ASP A 618 18.90 26.87 -12.45
CA ASP A 618 18.29 25.56 -12.73
C ASP A 618 18.34 25.32 -14.24
N ASN A 619 19.45 24.75 -14.72
CA ASN A 619 19.73 24.58 -16.14
C ASN A 619 18.88 23.45 -16.72
N ASP A 620 18.69 22.37 -15.97
CA ASP A 620 17.93 21.19 -16.37
C ASP A 620 16.45 21.22 -15.95
N CYS A 621 15.97 22.38 -15.45
CA CYS A 621 14.58 22.62 -15.07
C CYS A 621 13.98 21.53 -14.15
N ASP A 622 14.81 20.82 -13.36
CA ASP A 622 14.38 19.76 -12.44
C ASP A 622 13.77 20.33 -11.14
N GLY A 623 13.84 21.66 -10.98
CA GLY A 623 13.38 22.40 -9.81
C GLY A 623 14.45 22.67 -8.77
N ASN A 624 15.68 22.21 -9.00
CA ASN A 624 16.85 22.44 -8.15
C ASN A 624 17.94 23.12 -8.97
N ALA A 625 18.49 24.21 -8.45
CA ALA A 625 19.46 25.00 -9.20
C ALA A 625 20.84 24.34 -9.40
N ASP A 626 21.15 23.20 -8.76
CA ASP A 626 22.49 22.59 -8.79
C ASP A 626 22.49 21.07 -8.40
N SER A 627 22.05 20.14 -9.27
CA SER A 627 21.87 18.71 -8.91
C SER A 627 23.01 17.71 -9.32
N SER A 628 23.74 17.25 -8.29
CA SER A 628 24.49 15.98 -8.04
C SER A 628 25.54 15.32 -8.98
N SER A 629 25.85 15.72 -10.22
CA SER A 629 26.90 15.00 -11.00
C SER A 629 28.22 15.73 -11.29
N VAL A 630 28.33 17.01 -10.92
CA VAL A 630 29.52 17.84 -11.17
C VAL A 630 30.03 18.58 -9.92
N CYS A 631 29.26 18.60 -8.82
CA CYS A 631 29.65 19.31 -7.60
C CYS A 631 30.30 18.32 -6.56
N PRO A 632 31.37 18.71 -5.86
CA PRO A 632 32.24 17.84 -5.03
C PRO A 632 31.59 17.20 -3.78
N CYS A 633 30.44 17.69 -3.35
CA CYS A 633 29.48 16.98 -2.50
C CYS A 633 28.15 16.91 -3.28
N THR A 634 27.42 15.79 -3.24
CA THR A 634 26.09 15.71 -3.88
C THR A 634 25.05 16.44 -3.03
N SER A 635 23.88 16.79 -3.58
CA SER A 635 22.77 17.35 -2.78
C SER A 635 22.27 16.41 -1.68
N THR A 636 22.59 15.11 -1.79
CA THR A 636 22.34 14.09 -0.76
C THR A 636 23.41 14.10 0.35
N ASP A 637 24.65 14.51 0.05
CA ASP A 637 25.78 14.60 1.00
C ASP A 637 25.98 16.01 1.58
N CYS A 638 25.15 16.97 1.17
CA CYS A 638 25.16 18.35 1.62
C CYS A 638 23.80 18.98 1.27
N PRO A 639 22.83 18.98 2.19
CA PRO A 639 21.47 19.46 1.89
C PRO A 639 21.38 20.97 1.62
N THR A 640 22.48 21.70 1.87
CA THR A 640 22.63 23.14 1.67
C THR A 640 24.05 23.43 1.14
N CYS A 641 24.27 23.19 -0.16
CA CYS A 641 25.53 23.49 -0.85
C CYS A 641 25.80 25.00 -1.04
N ASP A 642 25.46 25.84 -0.06
CA ASP A 642 25.90 27.23 -0.06
C ASP A 642 27.40 27.26 0.27
N PHE A 643 28.20 27.92 -0.56
CA PHE A 643 29.61 28.13 -0.24
C PHE A 643 29.73 28.96 1.04
N GLU A 644 30.31 28.35 2.07
CA GLU A 644 30.64 29.07 3.29
C GLU A 644 31.92 29.86 3.06
N THR A 645 31.88 31.16 3.33
CA THR A 645 33.00 32.05 3.01
C THR A 645 33.62 32.59 4.27
N TYR A 646 34.91 32.32 4.44
CA TYR A 646 35.70 32.87 5.54
C TYR A 646 37.01 33.44 5.01
N ASN A 647 37.25 34.72 5.34
CA ASN A 647 38.49 35.43 5.04
C ASN A 647 39.01 35.40 3.58
N GLY A 648 38.13 35.13 2.59
CA GLY A 648 38.50 35.08 1.18
C GLY A 648 38.76 33.67 0.63
N SER A 649 38.55 32.63 1.43
CA SER A 649 38.44 31.23 1.00
C SER A 649 36.98 30.78 0.99
N ASN A 650 36.67 29.83 0.12
CA ASN A 650 35.41 29.10 0.08
C ASN A 650 35.60 27.72 0.73
N TYR A 651 34.64 27.34 1.57
CA TYR A 651 34.64 26.07 2.29
C TYR A 651 33.43 25.24 1.88
N LEU A 652 33.64 23.94 1.81
CA LEU A 652 32.63 22.93 1.49
C LEU A 652 32.67 21.84 2.55
N PHE A 653 31.53 21.52 3.13
CA PHE A 653 31.36 20.50 4.15
C PHE A 653 30.70 19.28 3.52
N CYS A 654 31.47 18.22 3.30
CA CYS A 654 30.95 16.96 2.76
C CYS A 654 30.72 15.97 3.92
N THR A 655 29.46 15.55 4.12
CA THR A 655 29.08 14.68 5.25
C THR A 655 29.26 13.19 4.97
N SER A 656 29.70 12.79 3.77
CA SER A 656 29.88 11.39 3.43
C SER A 656 31.21 10.83 3.92
N ASP A 657 31.13 9.81 4.77
CA ASP A 657 32.28 9.16 5.37
C ASP A 657 33.25 8.58 4.34
N SER A 658 34.48 9.08 4.35
CA SER A 658 35.53 8.70 3.41
C SER A 658 36.85 8.53 4.13
N ALA A 659 37.63 7.51 3.76
CA ALA A 659 39.02 7.42 4.22
C ALA A 659 39.82 8.61 3.67
N TRP A 660 40.83 9.07 4.42
CA TRP A 660 41.48 10.37 4.20
C TRP A 660 42.01 10.58 2.76
N ASP A 661 42.60 9.54 2.15
CA ASP A 661 43.11 9.63 0.77
C ASP A 661 41.99 9.81 -0.28
N PHE A 662 40.80 9.28 -0.02
CA PHE A 662 39.63 9.45 -0.88
C PHE A 662 38.98 10.81 -0.67
N ALA A 663 38.85 11.27 0.57
CA ALA A 663 38.40 12.62 0.92
C ALA A 663 39.27 13.69 0.22
N LYS A 664 40.60 13.52 0.28
CA LYS A 664 41.57 14.35 -0.45
C LYS A 664 41.34 14.32 -1.97
N GLY A 665 41.06 13.15 -2.53
CA GLY A 665 40.74 12.98 -3.95
C GLY A 665 39.43 13.69 -4.35
N GLY A 666 38.43 13.65 -3.47
CA GLY A 666 37.15 14.36 -3.61
C GLY A 666 37.34 15.86 -3.72
N CYS A 667 38.04 16.48 -2.78
CA CYS A 667 38.30 17.93 -2.83
C CYS A 667 39.08 18.37 -4.08
N ILE A 668 40.14 17.63 -4.45
CA ILE A 668 40.99 17.98 -5.60
C ILE A 668 40.27 17.77 -6.95
N SER A 669 39.16 17.03 -6.98
CA SER A 669 38.34 16.90 -8.18
C SER A 669 37.72 18.24 -8.61
N HIS A 670 37.55 19.19 -7.70
CA HIS A 670 37.19 20.57 -8.00
C HIS A 670 38.45 21.43 -8.26
N PRO A 671 38.57 22.12 -9.40
CA PRO A 671 39.74 22.93 -9.71
C PRO A 671 39.97 24.03 -8.67
N GLY A 672 41.06 23.93 -7.91
CA GLY A 672 41.44 24.94 -6.93
C GLY A 672 41.10 24.61 -5.48
N TYR A 673 40.52 23.44 -5.21
CA TYR A 673 40.18 22.99 -3.85
C TYR A 673 41.14 21.89 -3.36
N ALA A 674 41.30 21.82 -2.04
CA ALA A 674 42.01 20.78 -1.31
C ALA A 674 41.30 20.51 0.02
N LEU A 675 41.71 19.48 0.78
CA LEU A 675 41.27 19.35 2.18
C LEU A 675 41.69 20.60 2.96
N VAL A 676 40.80 21.06 3.84
CA VAL A 676 40.92 22.34 4.56
C VAL A 676 42.26 22.48 5.27
N THR A 677 42.79 23.70 5.24
CA THR A 677 43.89 24.14 6.10
C THR A 677 43.34 25.03 7.20
N ILE A 678 43.86 24.91 8.42
CA ILE A 678 43.41 25.73 9.56
C ILE A 678 44.59 26.55 10.06
N ASP A 679 44.56 27.84 9.76
CA ASP A 679 45.68 28.76 9.93
C ASP A 679 45.71 29.43 11.31
N ASP A 680 44.54 29.67 11.92
CA ASP A 680 44.43 30.30 13.24
C ASP A 680 43.18 29.89 14.04
N GLN A 681 43.14 30.33 15.30
CA GLN A 681 42.04 30.05 16.22
C GLN A 681 40.69 30.61 15.73
N ALA A 682 40.67 31.72 15.01
CA ALA A 682 39.42 32.34 14.57
C ALA A 682 38.80 31.57 13.42
N GLU A 683 39.62 31.03 12.51
CA GLU A 683 39.19 30.08 11.49
C GLU A 683 38.69 28.78 12.12
N HIS A 684 39.42 28.24 13.11
CA HIS A 684 38.98 27.05 13.86
C HIS A 684 37.61 27.24 14.53
N ASP A 685 37.43 28.32 15.29
CA ASP A 685 36.17 28.62 15.99
C ASP A 685 35.00 28.82 15.01
N TRP A 686 35.29 29.37 13.83
CA TRP A 686 34.30 29.52 12.77
C TRP A 686 33.94 28.17 12.15
N LEU A 687 34.92 27.35 11.76
CA LEU A 687 34.70 26.00 11.22
C LEU A 687 33.83 25.17 12.16
N VAL A 688 34.15 25.16 13.46
CA VAL A 688 33.39 24.47 14.51
C VAL A 688 31.92 24.91 14.53
N THR A 689 31.66 26.22 14.45
CA THR A 689 30.29 26.75 14.46
C THR A 689 29.48 26.26 13.25
N ILE A 690 30.14 26.07 12.10
CA ILE A 690 29.50 25.60 10.88
C ILE A 690 29.33 24.07 10.89
N MET A 691 30.33 23.32 11.37
CA MET A 691 30.28 21.86 11.50
C MET A 691 29.09 21.40 12.33
N ASP A 692 28.82 22.07 13.46
CA ASP A 692 27.64 21.81 14.31
C ASP A 692 26.32 21.97 13.53
N THR A 693 26.30 22.78 12.47
CA THR A 693 25.11 22.98 11.63
C THR A 693 24.91 21.84 10.62
N TYR A 694 25.99 21.22 10.15
CA TYR A 694 25.96 20.13 9.15
C TYR A 694 25.83 18.74 9.79
N ASN A 695 26.11 18.59 11.09
CA ASN A 695 25.92 17.34 11.83
C ASN A 695 24.44 16.90 11.92
N TYR A 696 23.51 17.86 11.78
CA TYR A 696 22.06 17.63 11.91
C TYR A 696 21.40 16.81 10.77
N ASN A 697 22.11 16.55 9.67
CA ASN A 697 21.49 16.03 8.43
C ASN A 697 21.89 14.59 8.05
N TYR A 698 22.60 13.84 8.90
CA TYR A 698 22.85 12.42 8.62
C TYR A 698 21.63 11.56 9.01
N SER A 699 20.56 11.68 8.24
CA SER A 699 19.52 10.67 8.21
C SER A 699 20.02 9.47 7.40
N ASP A 700 20.76 8.55 8.03
CA ASP A 700 20.80 7.18 7.48
C ASP A 700 21.08 6.08 8.50
N SER A 701 19.99 5.42 8.90
CA SER A 701 19.92 3.96 8.98
C SER A 701 20.79 3.21 9.99
N PHE A 702 20.85 3.65 11.25
CA PHE A 702 21.20 2.72 12.32
C PHE A 702 20.05 1.72 12.50
N ALA A 703 20.34 0.45 12.21
CA ALA A 703 19.43 -0.64 12.52
C ALA A 703 19.29 -0.70 14.04
N VAL A 704 18.20 -0.12 14.57
CA VAL A 704 17.82 -0.20 15.99
C VAL A 704 17.98 -1.65 16.45
N SER A 705 18.93 -1.87 17.34
CA SER A 705 19.11 -3.15 17.98
C SER A 705 17.93 -3.37 18.91
N THR A 706 17.08 -4.37 18.65
CA THR A 706 15.97 -4.72 19.54
C THR A 706 16.43 -5.49 20.79
N SER A 707 17.65 -5.25 21.27
CA SER A 707 18.19 -5.89 22.47
C SER A 707 18.77 -4.85 23.41
N GLY A 708 18.06 -4.65 24.52
CA GLY A 708 18.37 -3.73 25.60
C GLY A 708 17.10 -3.42 26.37
N VAL A 709 17.21 -2.65 27.44
CA VAL A 709 16.05 -1.97 28.05
C VAL A 709 16.04 -0.55 27.45
N ASP A 710 14.85 -0.03 27.18
CA ASP A 710 14.60 1.37 26.81
C ASP A 710 14.03 1.98 28.09
N SER A 711 14.90 2.55 28.94
CA SER A 711 14.54 2.85 30.34
C SER A 711 13.89 4.23 30.51
N ASP A 712 14.04 5.14 29.56
CA ASP A 712 13.43 6.47 29.55
C ASP A 712 12.30 6.64 28.52
N GLY A 713 12.11 5.68 27.61
CA GLY A 713 10.94 5.54 26.75
C GLY A 713 11.01 6.37 25.47
N ASP A 714 12.20 6.79 25.06
CA ASP A 714 12.41 7.66 23.91
C ASP A 714 12.47 6.87 22.57
N GLY A 715 12.54 5.54 22.66
CA GLY A 715 12.54 4.61 21.55
C GLY A 715 13.92 4.05 21.16
N PHE A 716 14.98 4.42 21.89
CA PHE A 716 16.31 3.84 21.80
C PHE A 716 16.57 2.92 23.00
N TYR A 717 17.39 1.90 22.81
CA TYR A 717 17.69 0.91 23.86
C TYR A 717 19.11 1.16 24.38
N SER A 718 19.39 0.78 25.62
CA SER A 718 20.67 0.92 26.34
C SER A 718 21.97 0.50 25.62
N GLY A 719 21.91 -0.11 24.44
CA GLY A 719 23.06 -0.43 23.60
C GLY A 719 23.34 0.59 22.50
N ASP A 720 22.36 1.41 22.16
CA ASP A 720 22.40 2.47 21.15
C ASP A 720 22.24 3.87 21.81
N ASP A 721 21.70 3.95 23.04
CA ASP A 721 21.55 5.17 23.83
C ASP A 721 22.73 5.38 24.80
N CYS A 722 23.38 6.55 24.71
CA CYS A 722 24.52 6.92 25.53
C CYS A 722 24.13 7.40 26.95
N ASP A 723 22.86 7.70 27.19
CA ASP A 723 22.26 7.87 28.54
C ASP A 723 20.78 7.44 28.53
N ASP A 724 20.55 6.11 28.56
CA ASP A 724 19.25 5.41 28.58
C ASP A 724 18.34 5.75 29.79
N THR A 725 18.68 6.80 30.55
CA THR A 725 17.91 7.30 31.69
C THR A 725 17.43 8.74 31.53
N ASP A 726 17.75 9.39 30.41
CA ASP A 726 17.39 10.77 30.09
C ASP A 726 16.85 10.87 28.66
N ASP A 727 15.51 11.01 28.54
CA ASP A 727 14.77 11.09 27.27
C ASP A 727 15.12 12.29 26.36
N THR A 728 16.14 13.07 26.73
CA THR A 728 16.71 14.17 25.95
C THR A 728 18.11 13.88 25.39
N ILE A 729 18.71 12.75 25.76
CA ILE A 729 20.02 12.29 25.29
C ILE A 729 19.78 10.99 24.52
N TYR A 730 19.91 11.02 23.21
CA TYR A 730 19.64 9.88 22.36
C TYR A 730 20.20 10.05 20.96
N PRO A 731 20.42 8.97 20.20
CA PRO A 731 20.89 9.04 18.82
C PRO A 731 20.07 10.02 17.94
N GLY A 732 20.67 11.17 17.61
CA GLY A 732 20.04 12.24 16.82
C GLY A 732 19.26 13.30 17.61
N ALA A 733 19.44 13.41 18.93
CA ALA A 733 18.87 14.50 19.73
C ALA A 733 19.44 15.89 19.33
N PRO A 734 18.72 17.00 19.52
CA PRO A 734 19.27 18.33 19.25
C PRO A 734 20.33 18.75 20.29
N GLU A 735 21.56 19.00 19.82
CA GLU A 735 22.67 19.48 20.66
C GLU A 735 22.37 20.82 21.37
N ILE A 736 22.73 20.91 22.65
CA ILE A 736 22.60 22.12 23.46
C ILE A 736 23.97 22.79 23.58
N PRO A 737 24.18 23.97 22.97
CA PRO A 737 25.50 24.58 22.97
C PRO A 737 26.03 24.92 24.38
N ARG A 738 27.20 24.36 24.72
CA ARG A 738 28.05 24.70 25.89
C ARG A 738 27.50 24.27 27.25
N ASP A 739 26.67 23.23 27.32
CA ASP A 739 26.27 22.63 28.60
C ASP A 739 27.18 21.46 29.03
N GLY A 740 28.03 20.96 28.11
CA GLY A 740 29.04 19.94 28.40
C GLY A 740 28.47 18.53 28.46
N VAL A 741 27.29 18.32 27.87
CA VAL A 741 26.66 17.03 27.61
C VAL A 741 26.62 16.84 26.10
N HIS A 742 26.82 15.62 25.63
CA HIS A 742 26.72 15.23 24.22
C HIS A 742 25.37 14.55 24.06
N GLN A 743 24.41 15.25 23.46
CA GLN A 743 23.00 14.86 23.48
C GLN A 743 22.68 13.85 22.37
N ASP A 744 23.37 13.89 21.24
CA ASP A 744 22.98 13.13 20.05
C ASP A 744 23.67 11.77 19.89
N CYS A 745 24.50 11.38 20.88
CA CYS A 745 25.24 10.12 20.93
C CYS A 745 26.06 9.79 19.67
N ASP A 746 26.43 10.80 18.86
CA ASP A 746 27.27 10.64 17.67
C ASP A 746 28.79 10.80 17.93
N ASP A 747 29.59 9.85 17.46
CA ASP A 747 31.04 10.02 17.44
C ASP A 747 31.43 10.70 16.12
N THR A 748 31.04 11.96 15.89
CA THR A 748 31.33 12.61 14.60
C THR A 748 32.77 13.15 14.52
N TYR A 749 33.47 12.72 13.47
CA TYR A 749 34.81 13.15 13.13
C TYR A 749 34.83 13.84 11.76
N TRP A 750 35.65 14.88 11.61
CA TRP A 750 35.83 15.59 10.34
C TRP A 750 37.28 15.64 9.91
N TRP A 751 37.59 15.09 8.74
CA TRP A 751 38.92 15.11 8.17
C TRP A 751 39.37 16.52 7.80
N THR A 752 40.61 16.81 8.17
CA THR A 752 41.35 18.01 7.76
C THR A 752 42.48 17.65 6.79
N GLY A 753 43.16 18.64 6.23
CA GLY A 753 44.34 18.39 5.39
C GLY A 753 45.60 17.96 6.16
N LEU A 754 45.65 18.04 7.50
CA LEU A 754 46.87 17.83 8.27
C LEU A 754 47.21 16.34 8.38
N ASN A 755 48.46 16.00 8.09
CA ASN A 755 48.96 14.62 8.13
C ASN A 755 50.49 14.61 8.30
N ASP A 756 51.07 13.51 8.77
CA ASP A 756 52.52 13.32 8.87
C ASP A 756 53.02 12.08 8.10
N LYS A 757 52.21 11.58 7.15
CA LYS A 757 52.46 10.42 6.27
C LYS A 757 53.81 10.40 5.57
N VAL A 758 54.45 11.56 5.40
CA VAL A 758 55.78 11.70 4.76
C VAL A 758 56.92 11.46 5.76
N GLN A 759 56.76 11.89 7.01
CA GLN A 759 57.71 11.70 8.09
C GLN A 759 57.00 11.82 9.44
N GLU A 760 56.95 10.71 10.17
CA GLU A 760 56.42 10.59 11.54
C GLU A 760 56.82 11.77 12.43
N GLY A 761 55.82 12.37 13.08
CA GLY A 761 55.96 13.50 13.99
C GLY A 761 56.20 14.85 13.29
N MET A 762 56.18 14.90 11.95
CA MET A 762 56.23 16.13 11.17
C MET A 762 54.94 16.39 10.40
N TRP A 763 54.00 17.03 11.09
CA TRP A 763 52.69 17.42 10.56
C TRP A 763 52.76 18.49 9.46
N ASP A 764 52.11 18.21 8.34
CA ASP A 764 52.09 19.00 7.11
C ASP A 764 50.69 18.98 6.47
N TRP A 765 50.25 20.13 5.92
CA TRP A 765 48.94 20.22 5.26
C TRP A 765 49.00 19.66 3.82
N HIS A 766 49.75 20.34 2.94
CA HIS A 766 49.92 19.96 1.52
C HIS A 766 51.31 20.39 0.98
N GLY A 767 52.37 20.21 1.75
CA GLY A 767 53.75 20.65 1.47
C GLY A 767 54.12 22.00 2.10
N THR A 768 53.38 22.42 3.11
CA THR A 768 53.53 23.67 3.88
C THR A 768 53.38 23.42 5.38
N TYR A 769 54.36 23.88 6.15
CA TYR A 769 54.40 23.71 7.61
C TYR A 769 53.43 24.66 8.33
N THR A 770 52.70 24.13 9.31
CA THR A 770 51.77 24.90 10.15
C THR A 770 52.46 25.63 11.32
N GLN A 771 51.83 26.70 11.82
CA GLN A 771 52.20 27.39 13.06
C GLN A 771 51.10 27.34 14.13
N PHE A 772 49.93 26.80 13.78
CA PHE A 772 48.78 26.66 14.65
C PHE A 772 48.42 25.17 14.79
N PHE A 773 48.14 24.77 16.02
CA PHE A 773 47.68 23.44 16.37
C PHE A 773 46.66 23.57 17.49
N ASN A 774 45.61 22.76 17.44
CA ASN A 774 44.61 22.67 18.50
C ASN A 774 44.41 21.21 18.95
N TRP A 775 45.51 20.54 19.28
CA TRP A 775 45.50 19.14 19.72
C TRP A 775 44.69 18.93 20.99
N GLY A 776 43.92 17.84 21.01
CA GLY A 776 43.23 17.38 22.20
C GLY A 776 44.16 16.87 23.29
N ILE A 777 43.62 16.68 24.49
CA ILE A 777 44.39 16.18 25.63
C ILE A 777 44.86 14.74 25.33
N GLY A 778 46.17 14.53 25.25
CA GLY A 778 46.75 13.23 24.91
C GLY A 778 47.14 13.07 23.44
N TYR A 779 46.87 14.08 22.61
CA TYR A 779 47.19 14.10 21.19
C TYR A 779 48.30 15.14 20.86
N PRO A 780 49.08 14.94 19.79
CA PRO A 780 49.06 13.76 18.94
C PRO A 780 49.62 12.54 19.69
N THR A 781 49.09 11.36 19.38
CA THR A 781 49.53 10.09 19.96
C THR A 781 50.94 9.76 19.50
N THR A 782 51.65 8.91 20.24
CA THR A 782 52.97 8.42 19.82
C THR A 782 52.89 7.19 18.91
N ASN A 783 51.72 6.90 18.34
CA ASN A 783 51.49 5.72 17.53
C ASN A 783 51.88 5.97 16.07
N THR A 784 52.85 5.20 15.56
CA THR A 784 53.38 5.35 14.19
C THR A 784 52.38 5.05 13.07
N ASP A 785 51.22 4.48 13.39
CA ASP A 785 50.16 4.21 12.42
C ASP A 785 49.12 5.36 12.34
N SER A 786 49.14 6.33 13.26
CA SER A 786 48.17 7.44 13.34
C SER A 786 48.67 8.67 12.58
N ASN A 787 48.48 8.67 11.25
CA ASN A 787 49.15 9.64 10.38
C ASN A 787 48.26 10.78 9.84
N CYS A 788 46.95 10.78 10.15
CA CYS A 788 45.98 11.73 9.60
C CYS A 788 45.17 12.39 10.72
N VAL A 789 44.80 13.65 10.54
CA VAL A 789 44.18 14.46 11.59
C VAL A 789 42.71 14.76 11.29
N SER A 790 41.85 14.43 12.26
CA SER A 790 40.44 14.79 12.29
C SER A 790 40.14 15.76 13.43
N LEU A 791 39.08 16.55 13.25
CA LEU A 791 38.41 17.26 14.33
C LEU A 791 37.42 16.31 15.00
N HIS A 792 37.36 16.34 16.33
CA HIS A 792 36.47 15.52 17.16
C HIS A 792 35.90 16.38 18.29
N LEU A 793 34.62 16.19 18.62
CA LEU A 793 34.00 16.79 19.80
C LEU A 793 34.32 15.95 21.03
N SER A 794 35.22 16.42 21.88
CA SER A 794 35.57 15.72 23.12
C SER A 794 34.35 15.55 24.04
N PRO A 795 34.37 14.57 24.98
CA PRO A 795 33.33 14.40 26.02
C PRO A 795 33.12 15.61 26.93
N THR A 796 33.96 16.65 26.81
CA THR A 796 33.81 17.92 27.54
C THR A 796 33.09 19.00 26.73
N GLY A 797 32.56 18.66 25.55
CA GLY A 797 31.87 19.56 24.63
C GLY A 797 32.80 20.54 23.92
N ILE A 798 34.05 20.14 23.67
CA ILE A 798 35.06 20.98 23.01
C ILE A 798 35.60 20.26 21.77
N TRP A 799 35.50 20.92 20.61
CA TRP A 799 36.14 20.47 19.37
C TRP A 799 37.66 20.60 19.44
N GLU A 800 38.34 19.47 19.29
CA GLU A 800 39.80 19.33 19.37
C GLU A 800 40.35 18.47 18.22
N TRP A 801 41.66 18.58 17.97
CA TRP A 801 42.32 17.81 16.91
C TRP A 801 42.88 16.51 17.49
N ILE A 802 42.63 15.41 16.78
CA ILE A 802 43.18 14.11 17.09
C ILE A 802 43.88 13.53 15.86
N ASP A 803 44.97 12.79 16.07
CA ASP A 803 45.57 11.95 15.04
C ASP A 803 45.00 10.53 15.12
N GLY A 804 44.78 9.93 13.96
CA GLY A 804 44.23 8.59 13.85
C GLY A 804 44.62 7.89 12.56
N ASP A 805 44.09 6.68 12.40
CA ASP A 805 44.30 5.87 11.20
C ASP A 805 43.65 6.55 9.97
N CYS A 806 44.47 6.86 8.98
CA CYS A 806 44.04 7.45 7.71
C CYS A 806 42.99 6.61 6.94
N TYR A 807 42.83 5.33 7.26
CA TYR A 807 41.85 4.44 6.64
C TYR A 807 40.47 4.49 7.30
N THR A 808 40.33 5.11 8.46
CA THR A 808 39.05 5.29 9.12
C THR A 808 38.18 6.24 8.29
N PRO A 809 36.95 5.85 7.90
CA PRO A 809 36.05 6.73 7.17
C PRO A 809 35.51 7.83 8.08
N HIS A 810 35.61 9.09 7.65
CA HIS A 810 35.02 10.26 8.33
C HIS A 810 34.50 11.27 7.31
N ALA A 811 33.56 12.12 7.71
CA ALA A 811 33.17 13.34 6.98
C ALA A 811 34.40 14.23 6.73
N PHE A 812 34.34 15.18 5.79
CA PHE A 812 35.52 15.98 5.42
C PHE A 812 35.19 17.38 4.91
N ILE A 813 36.16 18.28 5.07
CA ILE A 813 36.02 19.69 4.71
C ILE A 813 36.99 20.03 3.58
N CYS A 814 36.47 20.61 2.50
CA CYS A 814 37.28 21.13 1.40
C CYS A 814 37.38 22.66 1.47
N GLU A 815 38.54 23.21 1.12
CA GLU A 815 38.81 24.65 1.04
C GLU A 815 39.34 24.99 -0.37
N GLY A 816 38.88 26.10 -0.96
CA GLY A 816 39.37 26.65 -2.22
C GLY A 816 39.48 28.17 -2.22
N GLU A 817 40.42 28.72 -3.00
CA GLU A 817 40.58 30.19 -3.14
C GLU A 817 39.45 30.79 -4.01
N LEU A 818 38.89 31.93 -3.58
CA LEU A 818 37.89 32.73 -4.32
C LEU A 818 38.43 33.42 -5.59
#